data_AF-A0A7K7MV84-F1
#
_entry.id   AF-A0A7K7MV84-F1
#
_cell.length_a   1.000
_cell.length_b   1.000
_cell.length_c   1.000
_cell.angle_alpha   90.00
_cell.angle_beta   90.00
_cell.angle_gamma   90.00
#
_symmetry.space_group_name_H-M   'P 1'
#
loop_
_entity.id
_entity.type
_entity.pdbx_description
1 polymer ?
#
loop_
_entity_poly.entity_id
_entity_poly.type
_entity_poly.pdbx_seq_one_letter_code
_entity_poly.pdbx_strand_id
1 'polypeptide(L)'
;MGLLGAAAVRDGGAALPHGFWAAVRVWLEKPQVANRRLCGAAIEAEGTVPLGEGGEASPPLAAVRAGGSGGGREVRSAGAAELGRLWREVRGQLPAGHGHLPPPLTGWGGPGRRSELRAVLRTLLPRGRPGGPPAPPTKELAVQDVYNGTVTFLPLEENSEGKYQIKKCNIYQIQLTHVKDEEWSLSIVAPFPEDWFSDGIAYPKLAWLGNELLSKLAKWSVEQKPSEFKSTLSLISVAKYSKVYQNLKEKYKEMVKVWPEVTDPEKFVYEDVAIATYLLILWEEERKEKGLTKKQSFVDLGCGNGLLVHILNNEGHSGRGIDVRRRKIWDMYGPETHLEESTIMPGDSHLFPDTDWLIGNHSDELTPWIPVIAARSSYSCCYFVLPCCFFDFYGKYSRRQSKKTQYREYLDFVAEVGSVCGFHVEEDCLRIPSTKRVSLIGKNRIYPPAECALIDKQITQYINNRQTCAVVMCDRRVGFNHKDHSDGSCKEEGSELPKNETETAGTTWMPGFQPREKVVQIRNCASLPRDFVDDVVLNVANLLLNATPAKSCSNMHGGNTNIWNQGESLSLKEVAEHLNKETLKRLKSEYGGLQTLLKNNHQVFEVLNGRVHIRDWRKEKPSRKTKPEVKRHLSAEAFKTRLCWFFIHHPDGCSLPSESCPYAHGTEDLRQSHVIKKKKHLQ
;
A
#
# COMPACT_ATOMS: atom_id res chain seq x y z
N MET A 1 -27.39 32.66 0.48
CA MET A 1 -26.35 31.62 0.31
C MET A 1 -26.93 30.28 0.71
N GLY A 2 -26.70 29.23 -0.08
CA GLY A 2 -27.16 27.89 0.25
C GLY A 2 -26.20 27.19 1.19
N LEU A 3 -26.57 27.06 2.48
CA LEU A 3 -25.89 26.14 3.39
C LEU A 3 -26.10 24.71 2.87
N LEU A 4 -25.02 24.02 2.51
CA LEU A 4 -25.09 22.64 2.02
C LEU A 4 -25.10 21.63 3.17
N GLY A 5 -24.45 21.98 4.27
CA GLY A 5 -24.39 21.16 5.49
C GLY A 5 -23.53 21.82 6.57
N ALA A 6 -23.79 21.46 7.82
CA ALA A 6 -23.01 21.87 8.99
C ALA A 6 -22.81 20.67 9.94
N ALA A 7 -21.63 20.58 10.54
CA ALA A 7 -21.26 19.53 11.48
C ALA A 7 -20.65 20.16 12.73
N ALA A 8 -21.16 19.75 13.89
CA ALA A 8 -20.55 20.09 15.17
C ALA A 8 -19.25 19.30 15.35
N VAL A 9 -18.18 19.99 15.73
CA VAL A 9 -16.86 19.43 15.99
C VAL A 9 -16.48 19.81 17.41
N ARG A 10 -16.32 18.80 18.28
CA ARG A 10 -15.91 19.01 19.67
C ARG A 10 -14.40 18.85 19.80
N ASP A 11 -13.77 19.85 20.37
CA ASP A 11 -12.32 19.91 20.53
C ASP A 11 -11.87 19.45 21.92
N GLY A 12 -11.93 18.14 22.19
CA GLY A 12 -11.46 17.58 23.47
C GLY A 12 -9.94 17.59 23.66
N GLY A 13 -9.16 18.28 22.80
CA GLY A 13 -7.70 18.21 22.78
C GLY A 13 -6.97 19.45 22.25
N ALA A 14 -7.62 20.62 22.18
CA ALA A 14 -7.08 21.88 21.64
C ALA A 14 -6.51 21.79 20.21
N ALA A 15 -7.06 20.90 19.37
CA ALA A 15 -6.64 20.70 17.99
C ALA A 15 -7.12 21.83 17.06
N LEU A 16 -8.21 22.54 17.40
CA LEU A 16 -8.78 23.61 16.57
C LEU A 16 -8.23 24.99 17.00
N PRO A 17 -8.05 25.94 16.05
CA PRO A 17 -8.39 25.89 14.62
C PRO A 17 -7.32 25.25 13.72
N HIS A 18 -6.17 24.83 14.27
CA HIS A 18 -5.06 24.29 13.45
C HIS A 18 -5.49 23.04 12.66
N GLY A 19 -6.21 22.13 13.30
CA GLY A 19 -6.67 20.88 12.72
C GLY A 19 -7.62 21.11 11.54
N PHE A 20 -8.46 22.15 11.58
CA PHE A 20 -9.28 22.56 10.45
C PHE A 20 -8.43 22.93 9.23
N TRP A 21 -7.40 23.76 9.41
CA TRP A 21 -6.51 24.13 8.30
C TRP A 21 -5.72 22.94 7.76
N ALA A 22 -5.34 21.99 8.61
CA ALA A 22 -4.74 20.74 8.18
C ALA A 22 -5.73 19.86 7.39
N ALA A 23 -7.02 19.80 7.78
CA ALA A 23 -8.07 19.11 7.04
C ALA A 23 -8.34 19.77 5.67
N VAL A 24 -8.43 21.10 5.62
CA VAL A 24 -8.53 21.88 4.38
C VAL A 24 -7.32 21.61 3.47
N ARG A 25 -6.12 21.52 4.04
CA ARG A 25 -4.90 21.19 3.29
C ARG A 25 -4.95 19.80 2.66
N VAL A 26 -5.50 18.80 3.34
CA VAL A 26 -5.74 17.47 2.75
C VAL A 26 -6.70 17.57 1.56
N TRP A 27 -7.76 18.36 1.65
CA TRP A 27 -8.67 18.56 0.52
C TRP A 27 -8.01 19.33 -0.64
N LEU A 28 -7.14 20.30 -0.33
CA LEU A 28 -6.39 21.08 -1.32
C LEU A 28 -5.41 20.22 -2.13
N GLU A 29 -4.54 19.50 -1.42
CA GLU A 29 -3.41 18.78 -2.00
C GLU A 29 -3.75 17.34 -2.40
N LYS A 30 -4.68 16.71 -1.68
CA LYS A 30 -5.01 15.28 -1.83
C LYS A 30 -6.51 15.03 -1.96
N PRO A 31 -7.22 15.73 -2.88
CA PRO A 31 -8.67 15.59 -3.01
C PRO A 31 -9.13 14.16 -3.32
N GLN A 32 -8.26 13.33 -3.92
CA GLN A 32 -8.52 11.92 -4.21
C GLN A 32 -8.78 11.06 -2.95
N VAL A 33 -8.32 11.50 -1.78
CA VAL A 33 -8.59 10.83 -0.50
C VAL A 33 -10.08 10.96 -0.14
N ALA A 34 -10.70 12.10 -0.43
CA ALA A 34 -12.13 12.27 -0.30
C ALA A 34 -12.90 11.76 -1.53
N ASN A 35 -12.48 12.17 -2.74
CA ASN A 35 -13.13 11.92 -4.01
C ASN A 35 -12.30 11.02 -4.93
N ARG A 36 -12.53 9.70 -4.89
CA ARG A 36 -11.77 8.70 -5.66
C ARG A 36 -11.85 8.84 -7.19
N ARG A 37 -12.75 9.69 -7.69
CA ARG A 37 -12.89 10.04 -9.11
C ARG A 37 -11.80 11.01 -9.59
N LEU A 38 -11.01 11.57 -8.68
CA LEU A 38 -9.81 12.33 -8.99
C LEU A 38 -8.57 11.44 -8.86
N CYS A 39 -7.56 11.71 -9.68
CA CYS A 39 -6.20 11.20 -9.53
C CYS A 39 -5.41 12.04 -8.51
N GLY A 40 -5.75 13.32 -8.35
CA GLY A 40 -5.19 14.20 -7.33
C GLY A 40 -5.29 15.66 -7.73
N ALA A 41 -4.45 16.49 -7.12
CA ALA A 41 -4.27 17.88 -7.48
C ALA A 41 -2.78 18.17 -7.69
N ALA A 42 -2.47 19.04 -8.64
CA ALA A 42 -1.16 19.69 -8.74
C ALA A 42 -1.27 21.10 -8.16
N ILE A 43 -0.39 21.46 -7.24
CA ILE A 43 -0.29 22.84 -6.73
C ILE A 43 0.64 23.60 -7.68
N GLU A 44 0.13 24.63 -8.35
CA GLU A 44 0.88 25.42 -9.32
C GLU A 44 1.56 26.61 -8.65
N ALA A 45 0.85 27.29 -7.75
CA ALA A 45 1.37 28.41 -6.98
C ALA A 45 0.70 28.52 -5.60
N GLU A 46 1.42 29.03 -4.62
CA GLU A 46 0.92 29.32 -3.28
C GLU A 46 1.61 30.59 -2.75
N GLY A 47 0.85 31.48 -2.12
CA GLY A 47 1.37 32.76 -1.61
C GLY A 47 0.32 33.59 -0.89
N THR A 48 0.62 34.87 -0.64
CA THR A 48 -0.32 35.84 -0.08
C THR A 48 -0.80 36.82 -1.16
N VAL A 49 -2.04 37.27 -1.04
CA VAL A 49 -2.69 38.21 -1.96
C VAL A 49 -3.44 39.30 -1.20
N PRO A 50 -3.45 40.55 -1.68
CA PRO A 50 -4.04 41.68 -0.96
C PRO A 50 -5.57 41.68 -1.03
N LEU A 51 -6.22 42.02 0.08
CA LEU A 51 -7.67 42.20 0.23
C LEU A 51 -8.16 43.60 -0.20
N GLY A 52 -7.29 44.63 -0.16
CA GLY A 52 -7.61 46.05 -0.44
C GLY A 52 -7.04 46.60 -1.76
N GLU A 53 -7.40 47.85 -2.13
CA GLU A 53 -6.93 48.53 -3.37
C GLU A 53 -5.59 49.28 -3.24
N GLY A 54 -4.94 49.28 -2.08
CA GLY A 54 -3.71 50.06 -1.88
C GLY A 54 -2.43 49.26 -2.10
N GLY A 55 -1.70 49.54 -3.19
CA GLY A 55 -0.25 49.36 -3.27
C GLY A 55 0.26 48.60 -4.49
N GLU A 56 0.95 49.30 -5.40
CA GLU A 56 1.78 48.78 -6.50
C GLU A 56 3.02 47.96 -6.06
N ALA A 57 3.04 47.42 -4.85
CA ALA A 57 4.20 46.69 -4.34
C ALA A 57 4.05 45.17 -4.54
N SER A 58 5.07 44.56 -5.14
CA SER A 58 5.21 43.10 -5.21
C SER A 58 5.15 42.46 -3.81
N PRO A 59 4.55 41.27 -3.65
CA PRO A 59 4.36 40.66 -2.34
C PRO A 59 5.70 40.28 -1.69
N PRO A 60 5.88 40.47 -0.37
CA PRO A 60 7.07 40.02 0.34
C PRO A 60 7.10 38.49 0.43
N LEU A 61 8.25 37.90 0.11
CA LEU A 61 8.55 36.47 0.23
C LEU A 61 8.54 36.06 1.71
N ALA A 62 7.42 35.55 2.22
CA ALA A 62 7.40 34.90 3.53
C ALA A 62 7.91 33.46 3.41
N ALA A 63 9.10 33.21 3.97
CA ALA A 63 9.70 31.88 4.06
C ALA A 63 8.90 31.00 5.05
N VAL A 64 8.02 30.15 4.54
CA VAL A 64 7.45 29.05 5.35
C VAL A 64 8.37 27.83 5.20
N ARG A 65 8.95 27.41 6.33
CA ARG A 65 9.73 26.17 6.43
C ARG A 65 8.82 24.96 6.18
N ALA A 66 8.97 24.33 5.02
CA ALA A 66 8.61 22.94 4.79
C ALA A 66 9.82 22.25 4.16
N GLY A 67 10.28 21.17 4.79
CA GLY A 67 11.46 20.42 4.36
C GLY A 67 11.27 19.81 2.98
N GLY A 68 12.14 20.22 2.05
CA GLY A 68 12.22 19.72 0.68
C GLY A 68 13.41 20.42 0.02
N SER A 69 14.45 19.64 -0.21
CA SER A 69 15.76 20.06 -0.71
C SER A 69 15.72 20.54 -2.17
N GLY A 70 16.42 21.65 -2.44
CA GLY A 70 17.14 21.94 -3.69
C GLY A 70 16.31 22.23 -4.94
N GLY A 71 16.07 23.52 -5.23
CA GLY A 71 15.60 23.97 -6.56
C GLY A 71 14.55 25.09 -6.55
N GLY A 72 14.66 26.09 -5.66
CA GLY A 72 13.46 26.84 -5.24
C GLY A 72 13.50 28.36 -5.23
N ARG A 73 14.49 29.07 -5.78
CA ARG A 73 14.49 30.55 -5.67
C ARG A 73 13.80 31.25 -6.85
N GLU A 74 14.13 30.89 -8.09
CA GLU A 74 13.52 31.52 -9.29
C GLU A 74 12.09 31.03 -9.55
N VAL A 75 11.83 29.73 -9.43
CA VAL A 75 10.49 29.13 -9.64
C VAL A 75 9.46 29.67 -8.64
N ARG A 76 9.87 29.91 -7.38
CA ARG A 76 8.98 30.49 -6.36
C ARG A 76 8.65 31.96 -6.62
N SER A 77 9.59 32.71 -7.20
CA SER A 77 9.36 34.12 -7.57
C SER A 77 8.38 34.24 -8.74
N ALA A 78 8.49 33.35 -9.75
CA ALA A 78 7.60 33.32 -10.89
C ALA A 78 6.15 32.95 -10.48
N GLY A 79 5.98 31.92 -9.65
CA GLY A 79 4.66 31.49 -9.17
C GLY A 79 3.94 32.54 -8.32
N ALA A 80 4.67 33.31 -7.50
CA ALA A 80 4.10 34.41 -6.71
C ALA A 80 3.61 35.57 -7.60
N ALA A 81 4.36 35.91 -8.65
CA ALA A 81 3.98 36.95 -9.60
C ALA A 81 2.74 36.55 -10.42
N GLU A 82 2.69 35.28 -10.87
CA GLU A 82 1.53 34.70 -11.55
C GLU A 82 0.29 34.72 -10.66
N LEU A 83 0.41 34.30 -9.40
CA LEU A 83 -0.68 34.29 -8.43
C LEU A 83 -1.21 35.71 -8.16
N GLY A 84 -0.32 36.70 -8.05
CA GLY A 84 -0.70 38.10 -7.89
C GLY A 84 -1.40 38.68 -9.11
N ARG A 85 -0.95 38.35 -10.33
CA ARG A 85 -1.61 38.73 -11.60
C ARG A 85 -3.00 38.10 -11.68
N LEU A 86 -3.10 36.79 -11.45
CA LEU A 86 -4.34 36.05 -11.48
C LEU A 86 -5.34 36.60 -10.47
N TRP A 87 -4.91 36.88 -9.25
CA TRP A 87 -5.76 37.46 -8.23
C TRP A 87 -6.37 38.80 -8.66
N ARG A 88 -5.58 39.70 -9.26
CA ARG A 88 -6.10 40.98 -9.80
C ARG A 88 -7.15 40.75 -10.90
N GLU A 89 -6.89 39.80 -11.79
CA GLU A 89 -7.75 39.47 -12.92
C GLU A 89 -9.11 38.90 -12.48
N VAL A 90 -9.11 38.00 -11.49
CA VAL A 90 -10.32 37.33 -11.02
C VAL A 90 -11.07 38.12 -9.95
N ARG A 91 -10.36 38.96 -9.16
CA ARG A 91 -10.97 39.78 -8.12
C ARG A 91 -12.01 40.75 -8.69
N GLY A 92 -11.73 41.36 -9.84
CA GLY A 92 -12.69 42.25 -10.51
C GLY A 92 -13.96 41.56 -11.03
N GLN A 93 -13.97 40.23 -11.10
CA GLN A 93 -15.12 39.43 -11.53
C GLN A 93 -16.03 39.02 -10.37
N LEU A 94 -15.55 39.19 -9.13
CA LEU A 94 -16.33 38.97 -7.93
C LEU A 94 -17.38 40.10 -7.81
N PRO A 95 -18.67 39.77 -7.60
CA PRO A 95 -19.73 40.76 -7.46
C PRO A 95 -19.38 41.89 -6.48
N ALA A 96 -19.38 43.14 -6.94
CA ALA A 96 -19.19 44.31 -6.10
C ALA A 96 -20.53 44.69 -5.43
N GLY A 97 -20.64 44.54 -4.11
CA GLY A 97 -21.65 45.21 -3.29
C GLY A 97 -23.07 44.63 -3.31
N HIS A 98 -23.72 44.69 -2.14
CA HIS A 98 -25.09 44.29 -1.80
C HIS A 98 -25.43 42.77 -1.85
N GLY A 99 -25.22 42.11 -0.69
CA GLY A 99 -26.12 41.06 -0.20
C GLY A 99 -25.87 39.60 -0.62
N HIS A 100 -25.03 39.30 -1.61
CA HIS A 100 -24.97 37.94 -2.16
C HIS A 100 -23.62 37.19 -2.13
N LEU A 101 -22.51 37.83 -1.73
CA LEU A 101 -21.24 37.11 -1.52
C LEU A 101 -21.03 36.79 -0.04
N PRO A 102 -20.72 35.53 0.32
CA PRO A 102 -20.16 35.26 1.63
C PRO A 102 -18.78 35.88 1.84
N PRO A 103 -18.44 36.26 3.09
CA PRO A 103 -17.06 36.47 3.53
C PRO A 103 -16.15 35.31 3.08
N PRO A 104 -14.91 35.55 2.63
CA PRO A 104 -14.00 36.59 3.10
C PRO A 104 -13.78 37.77 2.14
N LEU A 105 -14.61 37.89 1.09
CA LEU A 105 -14.41 38.85 0.00
C LEU A 105 -15.13 40.19 0.23
N THR A 106 -15.91 40.31 1.30
CA THR A 106 -16.51 41.57 1.73
C THR A 106 -15.50 42.34 2.58
N GLY A 107 -14.99 43.45 2.06
CA GLY A 107 -14.14 44.37 2.82
C GLY A 107 -14.89 44.96 4.01
N TRP A 108 -14.73 44.38 5.20
CA TRP A 108 -15.15 45.00 6.45
C TRP A 108 -13.92 45.62 7.10
N GLY A 109 -13.79 46.93 6.88
CA GLY A 109 -12.77 47.78 7.47
C GLY A 109 -13.04 48.01 8.96
N GLY A 110 -12.11 47.55 9.79
CA GLY A 110 -11.71 48.26 10.99
C GLY A 110 -10.24 48.67 10.81
N PRO A 111 -9.83 49.88 11.22
CA PRO A 111 -8.45 50.33 11.03
C PRO A 111 -7.50 49.42 11.82
N GLY A 112 -6.64 48.68 11.12
CA GLY A 112 -5.57 47.88 11.72
C GLY A 112 -5.55 46.37 11.45
N ARG A 113 -6.54 45.77 10.76
CA ARG A 113 -6.45 44.34 10.37
C ARG A 113 -5.64 44.16 9.08
N ARG A 114 -4.59 43.33 9.15
CA ARG A 114 -3.73 42.95 8.01
C ARG A 114 -4.56 42.51 6.81
N SER A 115 -4.38 43.19 5.70
CA SER A 115 -5.16 43.07 4.46
C SER A 115 -4.63 41.96 3.53
N GLU A 116 -4.20 40.82 4.07
CA GLU A 116 -3.57 39.74 3.29
C GLU A 116 -4.33 38.42 3.46
N LEU A 117 -4.73 37.82 2.35
CA LEU A 117 -5.29 36.47 2.26
C LEU A 117 -4.22 35.51 1.77
N ARG A 118 -4.30 34.23 2.17
CA ARG A 118 -3.45 33.19 1.56
C ARG A 118 -4.18 32.61 0.36
N ALA A 119 -3.50 32.47 -0.78
CA ALA A 119 -4.06 31.92 -1.99
C ALA A 119 -3.25 30.71 -2.46
N VAL A 120 -3.95 29.71 -3.00
CA VAL A 120 -3.39 28.48 -3.56
C VAL A 120 -4.04 28.24 -4.92
N LEU A 121 -3.24 28.30 -5.99
CA LEU A 121 -3.65 27.90 -7.32
C LEU A 121 -3.40 26.40 -7.49
N ARG A 122 -4.45 25.65 -7.82
CA ARG A 122 -4.35 24.21 -8.04
C ARG A 122 -5.04 23.78 -9.34
N THR A 123 -4.57 22.66 -9.86
CA THR A 123 -5.19 21.95 -10.98
C THR A 123 -5.66 20.58 -10.51
N LEU A 124 -6.97 20.37 -10.54
CA LEU A 124 -7.62 19.08 -10.28
C LEU A 124 -7.41 18.16 -11.47
N LEU A 125 -7.06 16.90 -11.18
CA LEU A 125 -6.75 15.89 -12.18
C LEU A 125 -7.83 14.80 -12.16
N PRO A 126 -8.79 14.82 -13.10
CA PRO A 126 -9.78 13.75 -13.24
C PRO A 126 -9.17 12.38 -13.48
N ARG A 127 -9.83 11.34 -12.96
CA ARG A 127 -9.53 9.95 -13.32
C ARG A 127 -10.30 9.59 -14.60
N GLY A 128 -9.60 9.00 -15.58
CA GLY A 128 -10.21 8.51 -16.81
C GLY A 128 -11.33 7.50 -16.53
N ARG A 129 -12.44 7.59 -17.28
CA ARG A 129 -13.54 6.62 -17.22
C ARG A 129 -13.27 5.50 -18.23
N PRO A 130 -13.64 4.24 -17.94
CA PRO A 130 -13.60 3.18 -18.94
C PRO A 130 -14.48 3.57 -20.14
N GLY A 131 -13.90 3.61 -21.34
CA GLY A 131 -14.64 3.82 -22.59
C GLY A 131 -15.03 5.27 -22.94
N GLY A 132 -14.46 6.29 -22.26
CA GLY A 132 -14.68 7.70 -22.62
C GLY A 132 -13.40 8.54 -22.51
N PRO A 133 -13.33 9.69 -23.20
CA PRO A 133 -12.17 10.59 -23.09
C PRO A 133 -12.00 11.06 -21.65
N PRO A 134 -10.76 11.18 -21.15
CA PRO A 134 -10.50 11.71 -19.82
C PRO A 134 -11.05 13.13 -19.71
N ALA A 135 -11.78 13.42 -18.64
CA ALA A 135 -12.25 14.78 -18.38
C ALA A 135 -11.04 15.73 -18.26
N PRO A 136 -11.13 16.96 -18.80
CA PRO A 136 -10.01 17.87 -18.82
C PRO A 136 -9.61 18.27 -17.38
N PRO A 137 -8.31 18.48 -17.11
CA PRO A 137 -7.87 19.09 -15.87
C PRO A 137 -8.60 20.41 -15.60
N THR A 138 -8.92 20.67 -14.34
CA THR A 138 -9.70 21.84 -13.95
C THR A 138 -8.89 22.72 -13.02
N LYS A 139 -8.71 23.99 -13.37
CA LYS A 139 -8.00 24.96 -12.52
C LYS A 139 -8.95 25.57 -11.49
N GLU A 140 -8.44 25.80 -10.28
CA GLU A 140 -9.19 26.40 -9.19
C GLU A 140 -8.25 27.22 -8.30
N LEU A 141 -8.68 28.43 -7.95
CA LEU A 141 -8.02 29.28 -6.98
C LEU A 141 -8.70 29.14 -5.63
N ALA A 142 -7.98 28.64 -4.62
CA ALA A 142 -8.46 28.56 -3.26
C ALA A 142 -7.90 29.73 -2.44
N VAL A 143 -8.79 30.52 -1.85
CA VAL A 143 -8.46 31.74 -1.10
C VAL A 143 -8.84 31.53 0.36
N GLN A 144 -7.85 31.60 1.23
CA GLN A 144 -7.94 31.32 2.66
C GLN A 144 -7.88 32.63 3.45
N ASP A 145 -8.95 32.89 4.19
CA ASP A 145 -9.00 33.86 5.27
C ASP A 145 -8.76 33.13 6.58
N VAL A 146 -7.49 33.15 6.99
CA VAL A 146 -7.02 32.46 8.19
C VAL A 146 -7.67 33.03 9.46
N TYR A 147 -7.97 34.33 9.47
CA TYR A 147 -8.53 35.02 10.63
C TYR A 147 -10.01 34.68 10.84
N ASN A 148 -10.78 34.58 9.75
CA ASN A 148 -12.20 34.26 9.81
C ASN A 148 -12.49 32.75 9.61
N GLY A 149 -11.47 31.89 9.63
CA GLY A 149 -11.66 30.44 9.51
C GLY A 149 -12.32 30.00 8.22
N THR A 150 -12.15 30.75 7.12
CA THR A 150 -12.90 30.53 5.88
C THR A 150 -11.99 30.30 4.69
N VAL A 151 -12.29 29.29 3.88
CA VAL A 151 -11.65 29.09 2.57
C VAL A 151 -12.71 29.13 1.46
N THR A 152 -12.44 29.91 0.43
CA THR A 152 -13.29 30.04 -0.77
C THR A 152 -12.59 29.41 -1.95
N PHE A 153 -13.31 28.54 -2.66
CA PHE A 153 -12.84 27.89 -3.86
C PHE A 153 -13.46 28.58 -5.08
N LEU A 154 -12.61 29.09 -5.96
CA LEU A 154 -12.98 29.85 -7.16
C LEU A 154 -12.53 29.05 -8.39
N PRO A 155 -13.41 28.25 -9.02
CA PRO A 155 -13.05 27.51 -10.21
C PRO A 155 -12.80 28.45 -11.39
N LEU A 156 -11.78 28.12 -12.19
CA LEU A 156 -11.29 28.97 -13.27
C LEU A 156 -11.53 28.30 -14.63
N GLU A 157 -12.01 29.08 -15.58
CA GLU A 157 -12.11 28.73 -16.99
C GLU A 157 -11.21 29.67 -17.80
N GLU A 158 -10.43 29.11 -18.72
CA GLU A 158 -9.55 29.88 -19.60
C GLU A 158 -10.32 30.21 -20.89
N ASN A 159 -10.37 31.49 -21.25
CA ASN A 159 -11.00 31.91 -22.50
C ASN A 159 -10.05 31.76 -23.70
N SER A 160 -10.54 32.03 -24.91
CA SER A 160 -9.75 31.97 -26.15
C SER A 160 -8.57 32.96 -26.20
N GLU A 161 -8.53 33.95 -25.32
CA GLU A 161 -7.44 34.93 -25.20
C GLU A 161 -6.41 34.55 -24.12
N GLY A 162 -6.54 33.39 -23.48
CA GLY A 162 -5.67 32.95 -22.37
C GLY A 162 -5.92 33.70 -21.04
N LYS A 163 -7.07 34.36 -20.91
CA LYS A 163 -7.51 35.03 -19.67
C LYS A 163 -8.40 34.10 -18.84
N TYR A 164 -8.27 34.20 -17.52
CA TYR A 164 -9.02 33.37 -16.59
C TYR A 164 -10.31 34.04 -16.13
N GLN A 165 -11.42 33.32 -16.22
CA GLN A 165 -12.72 33.73 -15.71
C GLN A 165 -13.19 32.82 -14.58
N ILE A 166 -13.86 33.39 -13.57
CA ILE A 166 -14.45 32.60 -12.48
C ILE A 166 -15.73 31.95 -12.97
N LYS A 167 -15.80 30.62 -12.85
CA LYS A 167 -17.03 29.86 -13.04
C LYS A 167 -17.95 30.03 -11.82
N LYS A 168 -18.78 31.08 -11.84
CA LYS A 168 -19.61 31.51 -10.70
C LYS A 168 -20.52 30.42 -10.15
N CYS A 169 -21.06 29.57 -11.02
CA CYS A 169 -21.97 28.47 -10.64
C CYS A 169 -21.31 27.38 -9.79
N ASN A 170 -19.98 27.32 -9.71
CA ASN A 170 -19.27 26.30 -8.95
C ASN A 170 -18.46 26.84 -7.76
N ILE A 171 -18.68 28.09 -7.38
CA ILE A 171 -18.06 28.66 -6.18
C ILE A 171 -18.62 27.95 -4.95
N TYR A 172 -17.74 27.55 -4.03
CA TYR A 172 -18.13 27.04 -2.72
C TYR A 172 -17.13 27.44 -1.65
N GLN A 173 -17.54 27.32 -0.40
CA GLN A 173 -16.76 27.69 0.76
C GLN A 173 -16.81 26.61 1.82
N ILE A 174 -15.73 26.56 2.61
CA ILE A 174 -15.67 25.78 3.84
C ILE A 174 -15.36 26.78 4.96
N GLN A 175 -16.18 26.78 6.00
CA GLN A 175 -16.10 27.72 7.10
C GLN A 175 -15.97 26.96 8.42
N LEU A 176 -15.17 27.49 9.33
CA LEU A 176 -15.09 27.08 10.72
C LEU A 176 -15.50 28.26 11.60
N THR A 177 -16.58 28.10 12.36
CA THR A 177 -17.05 29.09 13.33
C THR A 177 -16.97 28.53 14.74
N HIS A 178 -16.47 29.35 15.66
CA HIS A 178 -16.54 29.02 17.08
C HIS A 178 -17.97 29.30 17.58
N VAL A 179 -18.59 28.34 18.25
CA VAL A 179 -19.96 28.48 18.74
C VAL A 179 -19.93 28.92 20.21
N LYS A 180 -19.56 28.02 21.13
CA LYS A 180 -19.39 28.25 22.57
C LYS A 180 -18.45 27.18 23.16
N ASP A 181 -17.72 27.51 24.22
CA ASP A 181 -16.80 26.60 24.93
C ASP A 181 -15.83 25.86 23.97
N GLU A 182 -15.78 24.52 24.02
CA GLU A 182 -14.98 23.67 23.11
C GLU A 182 -15.76 23.24 21.84
N GLU A 183 -16.92 23.85 21.57
CA GLU A 183 -17.78 23.49 20.45
C GLU A 183 -17.56 24.42 19.25
N TRP A 184 -17.15 23.81 18.14
CA TRP A 184 -16.96 24.46 16.85
C TRP A 184 -18.00 23.94 15.85
N SER A 185 -18.38 24.77 14.89
CA SER A 185 -19.22 24.40 13.77
C SER A 185 -18.42 24.49 12.47
N LEU A 186 -18.34 23.37 11.75
CA LEU A 186 -17.76 23.30 10.41
C LEU A 186 -18.90 23.26 9.40
N SER A 187 -18.91 24.16 8.43
CA SER A 187 -19.97 24.24 7.42
C SER A 187 -19.42 24.33 6.01
N ILE A 188 -20.23 23.89 5.05
CA ILE A 188 -19.96 24.05 3.61
C ILE A 188 -21.11 24.84 3.00
N VAL A 189 -20.75 25.88 2.24
CA VAL A 189 -21.71 26.83 1.66
C VAL A 189 -21.45 26.97 0.17
N ALA A 190 -22.50 26.92 -0.65
CA ALA A 190 -22.46 27.34 -2.05
C ALA A 190 -23.25 28.65 -2.18
N PRO A 191 -22.66 29.75 -2.71
CA PRO A 191 -23.38 31.00 -2.86
C PRO A 191 -24.58 30.88 -3.82
N PHE A 192 -24.42 30.11 -4.90
CA PHE A 192 -25.39 29.92 -5.98
C PHE A 192 -25.71 28.42 -6.16
N PRO A 193 -26.45 27.79 -5.22
CA PRO A 193 -26.73 26.35 -5.27
C PRO A 193 -27.65 25.97 -6.45
N GLU A 194 -28.58 26.84 -6.83
CA GLU A 194 -29.53 26.58 -7.92
C GLU A 194 -28.85 26.52 -9.29
N ASP A 195 -27.76 27.28 -9.47
CA ASP A 195 -27.01 27.32 -10.72
C ASP A 195 -25.93 26.23 -10.79
N TRP A 196 -25.79 25.37 -9.76
CA TRP A 196 -24.65 24.49 -9.62
C TRP A 196 -24.51 23.47 -10.75
N PHE A 197 -23.42 23.58 -11.51
CA PHE A 197 -23.06 22.59 -12.52
C PHE A 197 -22.33 21.39 -11.88
N SER A 198 -22.72 20.16 -12.21
CA SER A 198 -22.07 18.95 -11.69
C SER A 198 -21.66 18.02 -12.81
N ASP A 199 -20.35 17.90 -13.07
CA ASP A 199 -19.77 16.82 -13.88
C ASP A 199 -19.66 15.49 -13.09
N GLY A 200 -19.88 15.56 -11.78
CA GLY A 200 -19.74 14.45 -10.85
C GLY A 200 -18.29 14.00 -10.66
N ILE A 201 -17.28 14.78 -11.09
CA ILE A 201 -15.85 14.50 -10.93
C ILE A 201 -15.17 15.68 -10.26
N ALA A 202 -14.85 16.75 -11.01
CA ALA A 202 -14.19 17.95 -10.50
C ALA A 202 -15.17 18.81 -9.72
N TYR A 203 -16.44 18.81 -10.14
CA TYR A 203 -17.58 19.44 -9.50
C TYR A 203 -18.58 18.36 -9.04
N PRO A 204 -18.42 17.82 -7.81
CA PRO A 204 -19.35 16.85 -7.26
C PRO A 204 -20.76 17.42 -7.10
N LYS A 205 -21.75 16.53 -6.94
CA LYS A 205 -23.10 16.93 -6.55
C LYS A 205 -23.07 17.69 -5.21
N LEU A 206 -23.91 18.71 -5.05
CA LEU A 206 -24.01 19.50 -3.81
C LEU A 206 -24.22 18.63 -2.56
N ALA A 207 -25.09 17.62 -2.66
CA ALA A 207 -25.31 16.66 -1.56
C ALA A 207 -24.04 15.89 -1.16
N TRP A 208 -23.14 15.60 -2.12
CA TRP A 208 -21.86 14.96 -1.81
C TRP A 208 -20.91 15.92 -1.08
N LEU A 209 -20.89 17.20 -1.46
CA LEU A 209 -20.12 18.21 -0.73
C LEU A 209 -20.64 18.36 0.71
N GLY A 210 -21.96 18.60 0.87
CA GLY A 210 -22.59 18.83 2.15
C GLY A 210 -22.57 17.64 3.12
N ASN A 211 -22.49 16.40 2.63
CA ASN A 211 -22.51 15.20 3.48
C ASN A 211 -21.14 14.51 3.56
N GLU A 212 -20.60 14.09 2.42
CA GLU A 212 -19.43 13.20 2.37
C GLU A 212 -18.12 13.97 2.62
N LEU A 213 -17.95 15.13 1.98
CA LEU A 213 -16.78 15.98 2.20
C LEU A 213 -16.82 16.59 3.60
N LEU A 214 -17.99 17.11 4.02
CA LEU A 214 -18.19 17.67 5.35
C LEU A 214 -17.81 16.68 6.46
N SER A 215 -18.34 15.45 6.40
CA SER A 215 -18.04 14.40 7.39
C SER A 215 -16.54 14.10 7.47
N LYS A 216 -15.85 14.03 6.32
CA LYS A 216 -14.40 13.81 6.27
C LYS A 216 -13.61 14.98 6.85
N LEU A 217 -13.98 16.22 6.52
CA LEU A 217 -13.33 17.41 7.05
C LEU A 217 -13.50 17.53 8.56
N ALA A 218 -14.71 17.32 9.08
CA ALA A 218 -14.98 17.30 10.52
C ALA A 218 -14.09 16.26 11.22
N LYS A 219 -14.02 15.04 10.68
CA LYS A 219 -13.16 13.97 11.20
C LYS A 219 -11.67 14.33 11.17
N TRP A 220 -11.16 14.79 10.02
CA TRP A 220 -9.75 15.17 9.87
C TRP A 220 -9.37 16.37 10.72
N SER A 221 -10.32 17.24 11.04
CA SER A 221 -10.06 18.43 11.86
C SER A 221 -9.68 18.09 13.30
N VAL A 222 -10.10 16.92 13.82
CA VAL A 222 -9.78 16.47 15.18
C VAL A 222 -8.82 15.28 15.21
N GLU A 223 -8.80 14.43 14.18
CA GLU A 223 -7.92 13.25 14.10
C GLU A 223 -6.58 13.58 13.42
N GLN A 224 -5.78 14.47 14.02
CA GLN A 224 -4.43 14.78 13.55
C GLN A 224 -3.42 13.71 14.00
N LYS A 225 -3.40 12.57 13.30
CA LYS A 225 -2.31 11.60 13.46
C LYS A 225 -1.19 11.93 12.49
N PRO A 226 0.05 12.17 12.95
CA PRO A 226 1.18 12.30 12.05
C PRO A 226 1.28 11.01 11.23
N SER A 227 1.34 11.14 9.90
CA SER A 227 1.56 9.99 9.03
C SER A 227 2.96 9.46 9.27
N GLU A 228 3.09 8.18 9.59
CA GLU A 228 4.41 7.49 9.70
C GLU A 228 5.14 7.40 8.35
N PHE A 229 4.44 7.69 7.25
CA PHE A 229 4.94 7.61 5.88
C PHE A 229 4.87 8.95 5.18
N LYS A 230 5.78 9.17 4.23
CA LYS A 230 5.73 10.32 3.33
C LYS A 230 4.47 10.31 2.45
N SER A 231 4.19 11.46 1.85
CA SER A 231 3.08 11.60 0.91
C SER A 231 3.25 10.68 -0.30
N THR A 232 2.14 10.18 -0.85
CA THR A 232 2.15 9.38 -2.07
C THR A 232 2.64 10.20 -3.26
N LEU A 233 3.63 9.67 -3.99
CA LEU A 233 4.29 10.30 -5.14
C LEU A 233 4.88 11.66 -4.78
N SER A 234 5.61 11.73 -3.67
CA SER A 234 6.23 12.97 -3.17
C SER A 234 7.49 13.37 -3.92
N LEU A 235 8.16 12.43 -4.59
CA LEU A 235 9.40 12.69 -5.34
C LEU A 235 9.17 12.97 -6.83
N ILE A 236 7.94 12.81 -7.34
CA ILE A 236 7.63 12.99 -8.76
C ILE A 236 6.33 13.76 -8.98
N SER A 237 6.16 14.37 -10.15
CA SER A 237 4.93 15.08 -10.50
C SER A 237 3.70 14.16 -10.60
N VAL A 238 2.70 14.38 -9.74
CA VAL A 238 1.41 13.65 -9.77
C VAL A 238 0.68 13.81 -11.10
N ALA A 239 0.76 14.99 -11.73
CA ALA A 239 0.15 15.25 -13.02
C ALA A 239 0.80 14.41 -14.12
N LYS A 240 2.13 14.43 -14.17
CA LYS A 240 2.92 13.65 -15.14
C LYS A 240 2.71 12.15 -14.92
N TYR A 241 2.73 11.68 -13.67
CA TYR A 241 2.44 10.30 -13.30
C TYR A 241 1.06 9.87 -13.78
N SER A 242 0.03 10.69 -13.54
CA SER A 242 -1.34 10.34 -13.93
C SER A 242 -1.45 10.17 -15.44
N LYS A 243 -0.80 11.03 -16.24
CA LYS A 243 -0.77 10.93 -17.70
C LYS A 243 -0.02 9.69 -18.19
N VAL A 244 1.24 9.51 -17.78
CA VAL A 244 2.07 8.38 -18.21
C VAL A 244 1.46 7.05 -17.77
N TYR A 245 0.91 6.97 -16.55
CA TYR A 245 0.23 5.78 -16.07
C TYR A 245 -0.98 5.41 -16.92
N GLN A 246 -1.82 6.37 -17.34
CA GLN A 246 -2.94 6.04 -18.23
C GLN A 246 -2.46 5.52 -19.58
N ASN A 247 -1.42 6.14 -20.15
CA ASN A 247 -0.86 5.71 -21.43
C ASN A 247 -0.30 4.28 -21.37
N LEU A 248 0.51 3.98 -20.34
CA LEU A 248 1.06 2.63 -20.15
C LEU A 248 -0.05 1.63 -19.80
N LYS A 249 -1.00 2.02 -18.95
CA LYS A 249 -2.13 1.15 -18.61
C LYS A 249 -2.91 0.72 -19.85
N GLU A 250 -3.18 1.65 -20.76
CA GLU A 250 -3.86 1.35 -22.03
C GLU A 250 -3.00 0.48 -22.94
N LYS A 251 -1.69 0.79 -23.06
CA LYS A 251 -0.73 0.02 -23.88
C LYS A 251 -0.60 -1.43 -23.43
N TYR A 252 -0.58 -1.69 -22.12
CA TYR A 252 -0.34 -3.02 -21.54
C TYR A 252 -1.62 -3.71 -21.04
N LYS A 253 -2.82 -3.15 -21.26
CA LYS A 253 -4.10 -3.73 -20.78
C LYS A 253 -4.33 -5.17 -21.28
N GLU A 254 -3.86 -5.49 -22.48
CA GLU A 254 -4.05 -6.81 -23.09
C GLU A 254 -3.26 -7.91 -22.35
N MET A 255 -2.17 -7.56 -21.63
CA MET A 255 -1.44 -8.51 -20.79
C MET A 255 -2.33 -9.14 -19.72
N VAL A 256 -3.37 -8.45 -19.25
CA VAL A 256 -4.32 -8.98 -18.27
C VAL A 256 -5.08 -10.19 -18.83
N LYS A 257 -5.40 -10.19 -20.14
CA LYS A 257 -6.19 -11.25 -20.78
C LYS A 257 -5.37 -12.51 -21.05
N VAL A 258 -4.08 -12.35 -21.31
CA VAL A 258 -3.17 -13.43 -21.70
C VAL A 258 -2.25 -13.91 -20.57
N TRP A 259 -2.51 -13.48 -19.32
CA TRP A 259 -1.68 -13.79 -18.16
C TRP A 259 -1.63 -15.30 -17.86
N PRO A 260 -0.46 -15.96 -17.94
CA PRO A 260 -0.34 -17.41 -17.77
C PRO A 260 -0.06 -17.84 -16.31
N GLU A 261 0.21 -16.88 -15.42
CA GLU A 261 0.54 -17.16 -14.02
C GLU A 261 -0.73 -17.36 -13.17
N VAL A 262 -0.58 -18.02 -12.02
CA VAL A 262 -1.69 -18.29 -11.08
C VAL A 262 -2.10 -17.08 -10.25
N THR A 263 -1.39 -15.96 -10.40
CA THR A 263 -1.65 -14.71 -9.70
C THR A 263 -2.77 -13.91 -10.36
N ASP A 264 -3.35 -12.98 -9.61
CA ASP A 264 -4.39 -12.08 -10.13
C ASP A 264 -3.81 -11.12 -11.19
N PRO A 265 -4.19 -11.24 -12.47
CA PRO A 265 -3.60 -10.44 -13.53
C PRO A 265 -3.89 -8.94 -13.37
N GLU A 266 -5.10 -8.57 -12.92
CA GLU A 266 -5.46 -7.15 -12.76
C GLU A 266 -4.61 -6.50 -11.67
N LYS A 267 -4.32 -7.24 -10.60
CA LYS A 267 -3.46 -6.73 -9.53
C LYS A 267 -2.01 -6.57 -9.99
N PHE A 268 -1.42 -7.64 -10.55
CA PHE A 268 0.02 -7.68 -10.82
C PHE A 268 0.41 -6.86 -12.05
N VAL A 269 -0.37 -6.91 -13.14
CA VAL A 269 -0.07 -6.13 -14.35
C VAL A 269 -0.10 -4.62 -14.03
N TYR A 270 -1.13 -4.15 -13.35
CA TYR A 270 -1.25 -2.72 -13.04
C TYR A 270 -0.33 -2.25 -11.91
N GLU A 271 0.15 -3.17 -11.06
CA GLU A 271 1.22 -2.90 -10.09
C GLU A 271 2.54 -2.62 -10.81
N ASP A 272 2.96 -3.49 -11.72
CA ASP A 272 4.20 -3.30 -12.49
C ASP A 272 4.12 -2.09 -13.43
N VAL A 273 2.95 -1.84 -14.05
CA VAL A 273 2.72 -0.60 -14.84
C VAL A 273 2.88 0.65 -13.98
N ALA A 274 2.38 0.65 -12.75
CA ALA A 274 2.52 1.78 -11.83
C ALA A 274 3.98 1.99 -11.39
N ILE A 275 4.72 0.91 -11.13
CA ILE A 275 6.14 0.98 -10.78
C ILE A 275 6.97 1.48 -11.98
N ALA A 276 6.73 0.94 -13.18
CA ALA A 276 7.38 1.41 -14.40
C ALA A 276 7.11 2.90 -14.66
N THR A 277 5.86 3.34 -14.50
CA THR A 277 5.50 4.76 -14.60
C THR A 277 6.34 5.63 -13.67
N TYR A 278 6.48 5.20 -12.41
CA TYR A 278 7.24 5.92 -11.41
C TYR A 278 8.71 6.07 -11.80
N LEU A 279 9.35 4.95 -12.18
CA LEU A 279 10.75 4.91 -12.58
C LEU A 279 11.02 5.75 -13.84
N LEU A 280 10.17 5.65 -14.86
CA LEU A 280 10.34 6.42 -16.10
C LEU A 280 10.31 7.94 -15.86
N ILE A 281 9.44 8.41 -14.97
CA ILE A 281 9.36 9.83 -14.62
C ILE A 281 10.58 10.25 -13.79
N LEU A 282 10.93 9.45 -12.78
CA LEU A 282 12.10 9.69 -11.94
C LEU A 282 13.37 9.80 -12.80
N TRP A 283 13.55 8.89 -13.74
CA TRP A 283 14.68 8.85 -14.67
C TRP A 283 14.67 9.99 -15.68
N GLU A 284 13.49 10.41 -16.16
CA GLU A 284 13.39 11.58 -17.05
C GLU A 284 13.76 12.87 -16.32
N GLU A 285 13.36 13.03 -15.06
CA GLU A 285 13.73 14.18 -14.22
C GLU A 285 15.24 14.17 -13.92
N GLU A 286 15.80 13.02 -13.56
CA GLU A 286 17.24 12.85 -13.36
C GLU A 286 18.04 13.21 -14.63
N ARG A 287 17.60 12.77 -15.82
CA ARG A 287 18.26 13.12 -17.08
C ARG A 287 18.25 14.63 -17.32
N LYS A 288 17.14 15.31 -17.03
CA LYS A 288 17.04 16.77 -17.18
C LYS A 288 17.97 17.49 -16.21
N GLU A 289 18.01 17.07 -14.96
CA GLU A 289 18.90 17.64 -13.94
C GLU A 289 20.37 17.50 -14.31
N LYS A 290 20.76 16.35 -14.86
CA LYS A 290 22.15 16.05 -15.26
C LYS A 290 22.50 16.47 -16.70
N GLY A 291 21.55 17.02 -17.47
CA GLY A 291 21.76 17.36 -18.88
C GLY A 291 22.05 16.15 -19.79
N LEU A 292 21.52 14.97 -19.46
CA LEU A 292 21.77 13.72 -20.18
C LEU A 292 20.70 13.47 -21.25
N THR A 293 21.13 12.98 -22.42
CA THR A 293 20.23 12.56 -23.51
C THR A 293 20.02 11.06 -23.57
N LYS A 294 21.01 10.27 -23.13
CA LYS A 294 20.96 8.81 -23.09
C LYS A 294 19.98 8.34 -22.01
N LYS A 295 19.15 7.35 -22.32
CA LYS A 295 18.27 6.67 -21.35
C LYS A 295 19.08 5.78 -20.42
N GLN A 296 18.67 5.74 -19.16
CA GLN A 296 19.31 4.96 -18.10
C GLN A 296 19.35 3.46 -18.44
N SER A 297 20.48 2.83 -18.14
CA SER A 297 20.58 1.37 -18.08
C SER A 297 20.14 0.83 -16.71
N PHE A 298 19.62 -0.40 -16.68
CA PHE A 298 19.17 -0.99 -15.41
C PHE A 298 19.38 -2.51 -15.32
N VAL A 299 19.44 -3.02 -14.08
CA VAL A 299 19.31 -4.45 -13.76
C VAL A 299 18.28 -4.63 -12.65
N ASP A 300 17.28 -5.48 -12.87
CA ASP A 300 16.27 -5.83 -11.87
C ASP A 300 16.64 -7.16 -11.19
N LEU A 301 16.93 -7.10 -9.89
CA LEU A 301 17.43 -8.21 -9.09
C LEU A 301 16.29 -8.88 -8.34
N GLY A 302 16.01 -10.14 -8.70
CA GLY A 302 14.80 -10.85 -8.25
C GLY A 302 13.56 -10.44 -9.03
N CYS A 303 13.68 -10.34 -10.37
CA CYS A 303 12.67 -9.75 -11.25
C CYS A 303 11.36 -10.57 -11.36
N GLY A 304 11.33 -11.81 -10.84
CA GLY A 304 10.14 -12.64 -10.75
C GLY A 304 9.45 -12.85 -12.10
N ASN A 305 8.27 -12.24 -12.26
CA ASN A 305 7.48 -12.37 -13.50
C ASN A 305 8.15 -11.69 -14.72
N GLY A 306 9.09 -10.75 -14.52
CA GLY A 306 9.79 -10.05 -15.61
C GLY A 306 8.99 -8.97 -16.34
N LEU A 307 7.74 -8.69 -15.96
CA LEU A 307 6.88 -7.70 -16.61
C LEU A 307 7.44 -6.27 -16.46
N LEU A 308 7.97 -5.91 -15.30
CA LEU A 308 8.61 -4.61 -15.11
C LEU A 308 9.76 -4.41 -16.10
N VAL A 309 10.63 -5.41 -16.26
CA VAL A 309 11.74 -5.41 -17.23
C VAL A 309 11.21 -5.28 -18.65
N HIS A 310 10.18 -6.07 -19.01
CA HIS A 310 9.53 -6.01 -20.32
C HIS A 310 9.02 -4.60 -20.65
N ILE A 311 8.35 -3.95 -19.69
CA ILE A 311 7.84 -2.59 -19.88
C ILE A 311 9.00 -1.62 -20.08
N LEU A 312 9.99 -1.61 -19.19
CA LEU A 312 11.10 -0.67 -19.26
C LEU A 312 11.93 -0.82 -20.55
N ASN A 313 12.21 -2.04 -21.00
CA ASN A 313 12.88 -2.31 -22.27
C ASN A 313 12.07 -1.78 -23.46
N ASN A 314 10.76 -2.03 -23.49
CA ASN A 314 9.87 -1.54 -24.55
C ASN A 314 9.63 -0.02 -24.50
N GLU A 315 9.89 0.64 -23.37
CA GLU A 315 9.95 2.09 -23.25
C GLU A 315 11.35 2.64 -23.60
N GLY A 316 12.26 1.79 -24.09
CA GLY A 316 13.56 2.13 -24.66
C GLY A 316 14.71 2.24 -23.67
N HIS A 317 14.56 1.68 -22.47
CA HIS A 317 15.64 1.60 -21.48
C HIS A 317 16.40 0.28 -21.63
N SER A 318 17.73 0.33 -21.73
CA SER A 318 18.53 -0.88 -21.86
C SER A 318 18.70 -1.57 -20.51
N GLY A 319 18.15 -2.78 -20.35
CA GLY A 319 18.34 -3.51 -19.11
C GLY A 319 18.00 -4.98 -19.21
N ARG A 320 18.19 -5.66 -18.08
CA ARG A 320 17.88 -7.07 -17.90
C ARG A 320 17.34 -7.38 -16.52
N GLY A 321 16.54 -8.44 -16.42
CA GLY A 321 16.08 -9.00 -15.16
C GLY A 321 16.80 -10.29 -14.83
N ILE A 322 17.17 -10.48 -13.57
CA ILE A 322 17.79 -11.70 -13.08
C ILE A 322 16.90 -12.28 -11.98
N ASP A 323 16.48 -13.54 -12.12
CA ASP A 323 15.74 -14.26 -11.07
C ASP A 323 16.27 -15.68 -10.94
N VAL A 324 16.20 -16.23 -9.72
CA VAL A 324 16.61 -17.61 -9.46
C VAL A 324 15.71 -18.64 -10.19
N ARG A 325 14.52 -18.22 -10.61
CA ARG A 325 13.53 -19.07 -11.24
C ARG A 325 12.86 -18.40 -12.44
N ARG A 326 12.92 -19.09 -13.58
CA ARG A 326 12.14 -18.72 -14.77
C ARG A 326 10.63 -18.89 -14.53
N ARG A 327 9.84 -17.93 -15.01
CA ARG A 327 8.35 -17.95 -14.98
C ARG A 327 7.78 -18.27 -16.36
N LYS A 328 6.54 -18.76 -16.41
CA LYS A 328 5.90 -19.18 -17.67
C LYS A 328 5.65 -17.98 -18.58
N ILE A 329 5.37 -16.83 -18.00
CA ILE A 329 5.18 -15.59 -18.76
C ILE A 329 6.42 -15.13 -19.52
N TRP A 330 7.63 -15.59 -19.16
CA TRP A 330 8.86 -15.22 -19.87
C TRP A 330 8.83 -15.67 -21.33
N ASP A 331 8.17 -16.78 -21.63
CA ASP A 331 8.05 -17.33 -22.99
C ASP A 331 7.15 -16.47 -23.91
N MET A 332 6.41 -15.52 -23.32
CA MET A 332 5.53 -14.62 -24.06
C MET A 332 6.19 -13.28 -24.41
N TYR A 333 7.33 -12.96 -23.81
CA TYR A 333 8.00 -11.70 -24.06
C TYR A 333 8.83 -11.76 -25.36
N GLY A 334 8.87 -10.65 -26.07
CA GLY A 334 9.63 -10.51 -27.32
C GLY A 334 11.15 -10.41 -27.08
N PRO A 335 11.95 -10.42 -28.16
CA PRO A 335 13.42 -10.43 -28.09
C PRO A 335 14.02 -9.20 -27.40
N GLU A 336 13.29 -8.09 -27.35
CA GLU A 336 13.68 -6.87 -26.62
C GLU A 336 13.77 -7.08 -25.11
N THR A 337 13.16 -8.14 -24.56
CA THR A 337 13.09 -8.40 -23.12
C THR A 337 14.17 -9.37 -22.69
N HIS A 338 15.19 -8.86 -22.00
CA HIS A 338 16.32 -9.67 -21.53
C HIS A 338 16.07 -10.18 -20.11
N LEU A 339 15.91 -11.49 -19.95
CA LEU A 339 15.68 -12.14 -18.66
C LEU A 339 16.61 -13.34 -18.49
N GLU A 340 17.25 -13.43 -17.33
CA GLU A 340 18.26 -14.43 -16.99
C GLU A 340 17.81 -15.26 -15.80
N GLU A 341 17.78 -16.59 -15.95
CA GLU A 341 17.56 -17.51 -14.84
C GLU A 341 18.90 -17.81 -14.16
N SER A 342 19.24 -17.02 -13.12
CA SER A 342 20.50 -17.15 -12.39
C SER A 342 20.33 -16.85 -10.91
N THR A 343 21.15 -17.51 -10.09
CA THR A 343 21.17 -17.28 -8.64
C THR A 343 22.05 -16.08 -8.33
N ILE A 344 21.46 -15.04 -7.75
CA ILE A 344 22.19 -13.85 -7.32
C ILE A 344 22.87 -14.15 -5.98
N MET A 345 24.20 -14.19 -5.99
CA MET A 345 25.01 -14.34 -4.79
C MET A 345 25.63 -12.99 -4.42
N PRO A 346 25.41 -12.46 -3.20
CA PRO A 346 26.08 -11.27 -2.72
C PRO A 346 27.60 -11.47 -2.63
N GLY A 347 28.31 -10.98 -3.64
CA GLY A 347 29.74 -11.18 -3.82
C GLY A 347 30.23 -10.48 -5.08
N ASP A 348 31.54 -10.49 -5.29
CA ASP A 348 32.18 -9.75 -6.39
C ASP A 348 31.75 -10.25 -7.80
N SER A 349 31.18 -11.45 -7.88
CA SER A 349 30.67 -12.05 -9.13
C SER A 349 29.37 -11.42 -9.66
N HIS A 350 28.65 -10.64 -8.84
CA HIS A 350 27.38 -10.02 -9.21
C HIS A 350 27.43 -8.50 -9.06
N LEU A 351 28.50 -7.89 -9.58
CA LEU A 351 28.65 -6.45 -9.71
C LEU A 351 28.28 -5.96 -11.12
N PHE A 352 27.81 -4.72 -11.20
CA PHE A 352 27.27 -4.13 -12.43
C PHE A 352 27.88 -2.74 -12.69
N PRO A 353 29.19 -2.66 -13.00
CA PRO A 353 29.91 -1.38 -13.09
C PRO A 353 29.38 -0.43 -14.17
N ASP A 354 28.82 -0.98 -15.26
CA ASP A 354 28.29 -0.21 -16.40
C ASP A 354 26.78 0.08 -16.31
N THR A 355 26.16 -0.22 -15.17
CA THR A 355 24.72 -0.06 -14.94
C THR A 355 24.40 1.20 -14.16
N ASP A 356 23.49 2.03 -14.67
CA ASP A 356 23.06 3.25 -13.99
C ASP A 356 22.19 2.94 -12.77
N TRP A 357 21.28 1.96 -12.86
CA TRP A 357 20.29 1.65 -11.82
C TRP A 357 20.16 0.16 -11.48
N LEU A 358 20.18 -0.16 -10.18
CA LEU A 358 19.73 -1.45 -9.67
C LEU A 358 18.31 -1.35 -9.12
N ILE A 359 17.44 -2.27 -9.52
CA ILE A 359 16.05 -2.33 -9.11
C ILE A 359 15.84 -3.57 -8.23
N GLY A 360 15.09 -3.38 -7.14
CA GLY A 360 14.59 -4.43 -6.27
C GLY A 360 13.10 -4.32 -6.08
N ASN A 361 12.32 -4.74 -7.08
CA ASN A 361 10.88 -4.77 -6.98
C ASN A 361 10.44 -6.02 -6.23
N HIS A 362 10.09 -5.88 -4.93
CA HIS A 362 9.65 -7.03 -4.12
C HIS A 362 10.68 -8.17 -4.08
N SER A 363 11.96 -7.82 -4.05
CA SER A 363 13.13 -8.70 -4.22
C SER A 363 13.45 -9.59 -3.02
N ASP A 364 12.50 -9.77 -2.09
CA ASP A 364 12.60 -10.67 -0.93
C ASP A 364 13.94 -10.57 -0.17
N GLU A 365 14.70 -11.66 -0.06
CA GLU A 365 15.99 -11.75 0.63
C GLU A 365 17.08 -10.83 0.06
N LEU A 366 16.94 -10.38 -1.19
CA LEU A 366 17.88 -9.45 -1.82
C LEU A 366 17.63 -8.00 -1.42
N THR A 367 16.48 -7.66 -0.83
CA THR A 367 16.12 -6.28 -0.46
C THR A 367 17.25 -5.53 0.28
N PRO A 368 17.86 -6.06 1.36
CA PRO A 368 18.97 -5.37 2.04
C PRO A 368 20.28 -5.41 1.25
N TRP A 369 20.44 -6.34 0.30
CA TRP A 369 21.65 -6.47 -0.50
C TRP A 369 21.74 -5.48 -1.65
N ILE A 370 20.61 -5.02 -2.19
CA ILE A 370 20.60 -4.15 -3.38
C ILE A 370 21.35 -2.82 -3.16
N PRO A 371 21.20 -2.09 -2.04
CA PRO A 371 22.01 -0.92 -1.77
C PRO A 371 23.52 -1.24 -1.68
N VAL A 372 23.88 -2.40 -1.15
CA VAL A 372 25.28 -2.88 -1.03
C VAL A 372 25.85 -3.15 -2.42
N ILE A 373 25.12 -3.89 -3.26
CA ILE A 373 25.53 -4.21 -4.64
C ILE A 373 25.67 -2.91 -5.44
N ALA A 374 24.74 -1.95 -5.30
CA ALA A 374 24.83 -0.66 -5.98
C ALA A 374 26.06 0.15 -5.52
N ALA A 375 26.35 0.17 -4.22
CA ALA A 375 27.54 0.86 -3.70
C ALA A 375 28.85 0.26 -4.20
N ARG A 376 28.92 -1.07 -4.35
CA ARG A 376 30.12 -1.79 -4.81
C ARG A 376 30.26 -1.89 -6.31
N SER A 377 29.16 -1.71 -7.07
CA SER A 377 29.18 -1.79 -8.53
C SER A 377 29.86 -0.58 -9.14
N SER A 378 29.46 0.63 -8.76
CA SER A 378 30.08 1.88 -9.20
C SER A 378 29.66 3.04 -8.31
N TYR A 379 30.51 4.07 -8.19
CA TYR A 379 30.20 5.29 -7.45
C TYR A 379 28.93 5.98 -7.97
N SER A 380 28.69 5.96 -9.28
CA SER A 380 27.51 6.55 -9.93
C SER A 380 26.29 5.65 -9.97
N CYS A 381 26.42 4.37 -9.60
CA CYS A 381 25.31 3.41 -9.63
C CYS A 381 24.26 3.78 -8.57
N CYS A 382 23.02 3.94 -9.01
CA CYS A 382 21.87 4.27 -8.21
C CYS A 382 21.06 3.01 -7.86
N TYR A 383 20.17 3.10 -6.88
CA TYR A 383 19.24 2.00 -6.61
C TYR A 383 17.81 2.46 -6.33
N PHE A 384 16.88 1.56 -6.62
CA PHE A 384 15.48 1.61 -6.18
C PHE A 384 15.12 0.27 -5.54
N VAL A 385 14.56 0.29 -4.33
CA VAL A 385 14.00 -0.92 -3.69
C VAL A 385 12.58 -0.70 -3.23
N LEU A 386 11.74 -1.72 -3.40
CA LEU A 386 10.35 -1.78 -2.91
C LEU A 386 10.19 -2.96 -1.94
N PRO A 387 10.49 -2.75 -0.64
CA PRO A 387 10.52 -3.84 0.34
C PRO A 387 9.15 -4.46 0.59
N CYS A 388 9.04 -5.79 0.49
CA CYS A 388 7.84 -6.54 0.86
C CYS A 388 8.09 -7.57 1.98
N CYS A 389 9.10 -8.40 1.88
CA CYS A 389 9.39 -9.44 2.86
C CYS A 389 10.47 -8.98 3.83
N PHE A 390 10.38 -9.43 5.08
CA PHE A 390 11.22 -8.94 6.17
C PHE A 390 12.45 -9.83 6.31
N PHE A 391 13.47 -9.55 5.50
CA PHE A 391 14.75 -10.27 5.50
C PHE A 391 15.89 -9.36 5.99
N ASP A 392 16.72 -9.88 6.87
CA ASP A 392 18.07 -9.36 7.13
C ASP A 392 19.06 -10.06 6.18
N PHE A 393 20.35 -9.75 6.25
CA PHE A 393 21.37 -10.32 5.37
C PHE A 393 21.53 -11.84 5.48
N TYR A 394 21.12 -12.45 6.60
CA TYR A 394 21.33 -13.87 6.94
C TYR A 394 20.03 -14.64 7.23
N GLY A 395 18.85 -14.06 6.93
CA GLY A 395 17.57 -14.73 7.15
C GLY A 395 16.44 -13.77 7.49
N LYS A 396 15.47 -14.19 8.29
CA LYS A 396 14.33 -13.34 8.64
C LYS A 396 14.75 -12.19 9.56
N TYR A 397 14.31 -10.99 9.22
CA TYR A 397 14.51 -9.80 10.03
C TYR A 397 13.80 -9.96 11.39
N SER A 398 14.57 -9.78 12.46
CA SER A 398 14.07 -9.84 13.83
C SER A 398 13.78 -8.44 14.34
N ARG A 399 12.53 -8.22 14.74
CA ARG A 399 12.06 -6.95 15.28
C ARG A 399 12.81 -6.58 16.56
N ARG A 400 13.29 -5.34 16.64
CA ARG A 400 14.09 -4.80 17.75
C ARG A 400 13.26 -4.03 18.76
N GLN A 401 12.14 -3.42 18.36
CA GLN A 401 11.31 -2.62 19.26
C GLN A 401 9.81 -2.76 19.00
N SER A 402 8.98 -2.62 20.05
CA SER A 402 7.53 -2.78 19.94
C SER A 402 6.76 -1.50 19.58
N LYS A 403 7.43 -0.32 19.55
CA LYS A 403 6.77 1.00 19.41
C LYS A 403 6.27 1.34 18.00
N LYS A 404 6.93 0.83 16.95
CA LYS A 404 6.61 1.12 15.53
C LYS A 404 5.95 -0.08 14.87
N THR A 405 5.17 0.09 13.80
CA THR A 405 4.70 -1.07 13.02
C THR A 405 5.89 -1.90 12.51
N GLN A 406 5.73 -3.23 12.36
CA GLN A 406 6.81 -4.10 11.85
C GLN A 406 7.32 -3.62 10.48
N TYR A 407 6.41 -3.12 9.63
CA TYR A 407 6.78 -2.62 8.31
C TYR A 407 7.59 -1.32 8.38
N ARG A 408 7.18 -0.33 9.20
CA ARG A 408 7.95 0.91 9.39
C ARG A 408 9.34 0.63 9.94
N GLU A 409 9.44 -0.24 10.94
CA GLU A 409 10.75 -0.61 11.50
C GLU A 409 11.64 -1.30 10.47
N TYR A 410 11.06 -2.17 9.63
CA TYR A 410 11.81 -2.79 8.55
C TYR A 410 12.28 -1.79 7.49
N LEU A 411 11.45 -0.81 7.12
CA LEU A 411 11.84 0.28 6.22
C LEU A 411 12.98 1.11 6.82
N ASP A 412 12.93 1.40 8.12
CA ASP A 412 14.02 2.09 8.83
C ASP A 412 15.34 1.30 8.71
N PHE A 413 15.28 -0.03 8.87
CA PHE A 413 16.45 -0.89 8.67
C PHE A 413 16.98 -0.83 7.23
N VAL A 414 16.14 -0.94 6.21
CA VAL A 414 16.62 -0.88 4.81
C VAL A 414 17.17 0.52 4.48
N ALA A 415 16.60 1.57 5.05
CA ALA A 415 17.13 2.94 4.92
C ALA A 415 18.47 3.13 5.65
N GLU A 416 18.65 2.50 6.81
CA GLU A 416 19.93 2.45 7.53
C GLU A 416 21.01 1.76 6.67
N VAL A 417 20.68 0.63 6.04
CA VAL A 417 21.59 -0.06 5.12
C VAL A 417 22.02 0.85 3.96
N GLY A 418 21.07 1.54 3.32
CA GLY A 418 21.38 2.50 2.25
C GLY A 418 22.28 3.66 2.73
N SER A 419 22.05 4.14 3.96
CA SER A 419 22.85 5.21 4.56
C SER A 419 24.29 4.75 4.86
N VAL A 420 24.46 3.52 5.37
CA VAL A 420 25.79 2.89 5.58
C VAL A 420 26.50 2.66 4.24
N CYS A 421 25.75 2.36 3.18
CA CYS A 421 26.27 2.29 1.81
C CYS A 421 26.63 3.67 1.23
N GLY A 422 26.53 4.72 2.05
CA GLY A 422 26.90 6.09 1.71
C GLY A 422 25.96 6.76 0.71
N PHE A 423 24.69 6.35 0.65
CA PHE A 423 23.67 7.02 -0.14
C PHE A 423 22.88 8.03 0.68
N HIS A 424 22.47 9.12 0.03
CA HIS A 424 21.37 9.93 0.51
C HIS A 424 20.06 9.20 0.20
N VAL A 425 19.49 8.52 1.20
CA VAL A 425 18.31 7.67 1.02
C VAL A 425 17.03 8.50 1.03
N GLU A 426 16.34 8.50 -0.10
CA GLU A 426 15.03 9.12 -0.26
C GLU A 426 13.93 8.06 -0.14
N GLU A 427 12.92 8.35 0.68
CA GLU A 427 11.70 7.56 0.77
C GLU A 427 10.59 8.16 -0.10
N ASP A 428 9.76 7.31 -0.71
CA ASP A 428 8.49 7.72 -1.32
C ASP A 428 7.40 6.64 -1.17
N CYS A 429 6.13 7.04 -1.26
CA CYS A 429 4.99 6.13 -1.30
C CYS A 429 4.45 6.00 -2.74
N LEU A 430 4.50 4.80 -3.31
CA LEU A 430 3.95 4.50 -4.64
C LEU A 430 2.42 4.41 -4.64
N ARG A 431 1.82 4.56 -5.82
CA ARG A 431 0.39 4.40 -6.05
C ARG A 431 0.07 3.03 -6.67
N ILE A 432 0.33 1.98 -5.88
CA ILE A 432 0.12 0.58 -6.26
C ILE A 432 -0.98 -0.08 -5.40
N PRO A 433 -1.60 -1.19 -5.86
CA PRO A 433 -2.61 -1.94 -5.09
C PRO A 433 -2.00 -2.83 -3.98
N SER A 434 -1.07 -2.28 -3.19
CA SER A 434 -0.37 -2.95 -2.10
C SER A 434 -0.34 -2.11 -0.81
N THR A 435 -0.32 -2.79 0.34
CA THR A 435 -0.05 -2.16 1.64
C THR A 435 1.44 -1.90 1.85
N LYS A 436 2.31 -2.64 1.14
CA LYS A 436 3.76 -2.51 1.15
C LYS A 436 4.22 -1.71 -0.06
N ARG A 437 3.96 -0.40 -0.01
CA ARG A 437 4.07 0.53 -1.14
C ARG A 437 5.14 1.62 -0.96
N VAL A 438 5.96 1.50 0.07
CA VAL A 438 7.03 2.47 0.35
C VAL A 438 8.29 2.01 -0.36
N SER A 439 8.83 2.85 -1.23
CA SER A 439 10.11 2.63 -1.89
C SER A 439 11.21 3.45 -1.25
N LEU A 440 12.44 2.93 -1.31
CA LEU A 440 13.66 3.62 -0.91
C LEU A 440 14.57 3.76 -2.12
N ILE A 441 15.11 4.96 -2.32
CA ILE A 441 15.88 5.35 -3.49
C ILE A 441 17.21 5.93 -3.04
N GLY A 442 18.31 5.49 -3.65
CA GLY A 442 19.64 6.09 -3.48
C GLY A 442 20.16 6.62 -4.81
N LYS A 443 20.10 7.94 -5.02
CA LYS A 443 20.60 8.62 -6.23
C LYS A 443 21.98 9.25 -6.04
N ASN A 444 22.22 9.82 -4.86
CA ASN A 444 23.39 10.65 -4.57
C ASN A 444 24.21 10.05 -3.44
N ARG A 445 25.52 10.29 -3.47
CA ARG A 445 26.44 9.90 -2.40
C ARG A 445 26.53 11.00 -1.34
N ILE A 446 26.70 10.61 -0.07
CA ILE A 446 26.91 11.53 1.05
C ILE A 446 28.39 11.82 1.33
N TYR A 447 29.28 11.30 0.48
CA TYR A 447 30.73 11.34 0.63
C TYR A 447 31.39 11.56 -0.75
N PRO A 448 32.59 12.14 -0.83
CA PRO A 448 33.32 12.34 -2.08
C PRO A 448 33.97 11.04 -2.61
N PRO A 449 34.28 10.91 -3.92
CA PRO A 449 34.83 9.68 -4.49
C PRO A 449 36.12 9.17 -3.84
N ALA A 450 36.94 10.06 -3.27
CA ALA A 450 38.18 9.69 -2.59
C ALA A 450 37.97 8.79 -1.36
N GLU A 451 36.78 8.81 -0.76
CA GLU A 451 36.44 8.05 0.44
C GLU A 451 35.79 6.69 0.14
N CYS A 452 35.67 6.27 -1.13
CA CYS A 452 35.06 4.99 -1.51
C CYS A 452 35.62 3.79 -0.74
N ALA A 453 36.95 3.69 -0.60
CA ALA A 453 37.58 2.59 0.11
C ALA A 453 37.29 2.60 1.62
N LEU A 454 37.06 3.78 2.21
CA LEU A 454 36.68 3.90 3.62
C LEU A 454 35.23 3.43 3.80
N ILE A 455 34.32 3.89 2.95
CA ILE A 455 32.91 3.49 3.00
C ILE A 455 32.75 1.99 2.75
N ASP A 456 33.51 1.41 1.81
CA ASP A 456 33.45 -0.03 1.58
C ASP A 456 33.90 -0.87 2.79
N LYS A 457 34.90 -0.40 3.54
CA LYS A 457 35.27 -0.99 4.84
C LYS A 457 34.14 -0.89 5.86
N GLN A 458 33.45 0.25 5.92
CA GLN A 458 32.30 0.44 6.83
C GLN A 458 31.12 -0.47 6.45
N ILE A 459 30.82 -0.63 5.16
CA ILE A 459 29.83 -1.58 4.65
C ILE A 459 30.18 -3.00 5.13
N THR A 460 31.43 -3.42 4.91
CA THR A 460 31.91 -4.75 5.32
C THR A 460 31.75 -4.96 6.83
N GLN A 461 32.18 -3.99 7.65
CA GLN A 461 32.04 -4.05 9.10
C GLN A 461 30.58 -4.12 9.54
N TYR A 462 29.69 -3.36 8.92
CA TYR A 462 28.27 -3.34 9.23
C TYR A 462 27.61 -4.70 9.00
N ILE A 463 27.89 -5.32 7.85
CA ILE A 463 27.32 -6.62 7.49
C ILE A 463 27.86 -7.70 8.45
N ASN A 464 29.15 -7.69 8.78
CA ASN A 464 29.76 -8.61 9.74
C ASN A 464 29.16 -8.47 11.15
N ASN A 465 28.92 -7.24 11.63
CA ASN A 465 28.32 -6.99 12.95
C ASN A 465 26.87 -7.50 13.05
N ARG A 466 26.15 -7.59 11.93
CA ARG A 466 24.80 -8.16 11.90
C ARG A 466 24.82 -9.68 12.12
N GLN A 467 25.88 -10.37 11.68
CA GLN A 467 26.06 -11.80 11.92
C GLN A 467 26.28 -12.12 13.40
N THR A 468 27.16 -11.37 14.08
CA THR A 468 27.47 -11.62 15.50
C THR A 468 26.27 -11.40 16.41
N CYS A 469 25.42 -10.41 16.13
CA CYS A 469 24.15 -10.22 16.84
C CYS A 469 23.18 -11.41 16.68
N ALA A 470 23.20 -12.11 15.55
CA ALA A 470 22.34 -13.26 15.30
C ALA A 470 22.76 -14.50 16.10
N VAL A 471 24.05 -14.78 16.13
CA VAL A 471 24.64 -15.93 16.85
C VAL A 471 24.36 -15.81 18.35
N VAL A 472 24.53 -14.62 18.93
CA VAL A 472 24.23 -14.34 20.34
C VAL A 472 22.74 -14.50 20.67
N MET A 473 21.83 -14.23 19.72
CA MET A 473 20.38 -14.45 19.91
C MET A 473 19.98 -15.92 19.74
N CYS A 474 20.73 -16.71 18.97
CA CYS A 474 20.50 -18.16 18.80
C CYS A 474 20.89 -18.93 20.08
N ASP A 475 22.03 -18.60 20.68
CA ASP A 475 22.49 -19.22 21.93
C ASP A 475 21.51 -18.99 23.10
N ARG A 476 20.88 -17.82 23.18
CA ARG A 476 19.86 -17.54 24.21
C ARG A 476 18.56 -18.34 24.05
N ARG A 477 18.29 -18.95 22.90
CA ARG A 477 17.08 -19.80 22.69
C ARG A 477 17.35 -21.28 22.95
N VAL A 478 18.61 -21.67 23.11
CA VAL A 478 19.02 -23.04 23.46
C VAL A 478 19.61 -23.02 24.88
N GLY A 479 18.80 -22.61 25.85
CA GLY A 479 19.24 -22.37 27.22
C GLY A 479 18.24 -22.85 28.27
N PHE A 480 17.71 -24.07 28.11
CA PHE A 480 17.07 -24.82 29.20
C PHE A 480 17.27 -26.32 28.95
N ASN A 481 18.34 -26.90 29.49
CA ASN A 481 18.22 -27.99 30.46
C ASN A 481 19.58 -28.46 31.00
N HIS A 482 19.56 -28.67 32.32
CA HIS A 482 20.39 -29.49 33.19
C HIS A 482 21.86 -29.15 33.45
N LYS A 483 22.09 -28.86 34.75
CA LYS A 483 23.32 -29.12 35.50
C LYS A 483 23.78 -30.55 35.26
N ASP A 484 25.07 -30.74 35.03
CA ASP A 484 25.85 -31.75 35.72
C ASP A 484 27.31 -31.33 35.84
N HIS A 485 27.86 -31.55 37.02
CA HIS A 485 29.26 -31.38 37.36
C HIS A 485 30.07 -32.52 36.73
N SER A 486 31.15 -32.20 36.03
CA SER A 486 32.40 -32.99 36.11
C SER A 486 33.56 -32.22 35.51
N ASP A 487 34.64 -32.26 36.29
CA ASP A 487 35.98 -31.74 36.08
C ASP A 487 36.71 -32.56 35.00
N GLY A 488 37.52 -31.93 34.14
CA GLY A 488 38.18 -32.64 33.03
C GLY A 488 38.94 -31.77 32.02
N SER A 489 40.25 -31.65 32.28
CA SER A 489 41.32 -30.98 31.53
C SER A 489 41.51 -31.36 30.03
N CYS A 490 41.93 -30.35 29.24
CA CYS A 490 42.78 -30.34 28.02
C CYS A 490 42.40 -31.12 26.73
N LYS A 491 42.29 -30.41 25.59
CA LYS A 491 43.32 -30.32 24.52
C LYS A 491 42.82 -29.53 23.30
N GLU A 492 43.65 -28.60 22.83
CA GLU A 492 43.57 -27.99 21.50
C GLU A 492 44.04 -29.00 20.45
N GLU A 493 43.25 -29.25 19.41
CA GLU A 493 43.74 -29.82 18.15
C GLU A 493 43.09 -29.08 16.97
N GLY A 494 43.95 -28.47 16.16
CA GLY A 494 43.59 -27.81 14.92
C GLY A 494 43.18 -28.82 13.85
N SER A 495 42.18 -28.44 13.04
CA SER A 495 41.85 -29.14 11.81
C SER A 495 42.01 -28.18 10.65
N GLU A 496 43.04 -28.45 9.87
CA GLU A 496 43.40 -27.76 8.63
C GLU A 496 42.34 -27.99 7.54
N LEU A 497 42.00 -26.91 6.82
CA LEU A 497 41.20 -26.94 5.60
C LEU A 497 42.04 -27.44 4.42
N PRO A 498 41.53 -28.33 3.55
CA PRO A 498 42.27 -28.76 2.37
C PRO A 498 42.23 -27.67 1.29
N LYS A 499 43.42 -27.35 0.76
CA LYS A 499 43.63 -26.55 -0.45
C LYS A 499 43.58 -27.44 -1.69
N ASN A 500 42.88 -26.94 -2.72
CA ASN A 500 43.09 -27.07 -4.18
C ASN A 500 41.72 -27.18 -4.86
N GLU A 501 41.38 -26.54 -5.99
CA GLU A 501 41.94 -25.48 -6.83
C GLU A 501 40.80 -25.20 -7.84
N THR A 502 40.40 -23.94 -8.05
CA THR A 502 39.96 -23.39 -9.36
C THR A 502 39.73 -21.89 -9.22
N GLU A 503 40.62 -21.14 -9.84
CA GLU A 503 40.63 -19.69 -9.92
C GLU A 503 39.47 -19.21 -10.80
N THR A 504 38.44 -18.64 -10.16
CA THR A 504 37.61 -17.49 -10.58
C THR A 504 36.51 -17.21 -9.54
N ALA A 505 36.77 -17.51 -8.25
CA ALA A 505 35.78 -17.30 -7.20
C ALA A 505 35.97 -15.90 -6.58
N GLY A 506 35.20 -14.93 -7.06
CA GLY A 506 35.10 -13.62 -6.42
C GLY A 506 34.74 -13.76 -4.94
N THR A 507 35.15 -12.78 -4.12
CA THR A 507 34.99 -12.87 -2.67
C THR A 507 33.51 -12.83 -2.32
N THR A 508 33.00 -13.88 -1.66
CA THR A 508 31.65 -13.87 -1.10
C THR A 508 31.63 -12.90 0.08
N TRP A 509 30.76 -11.89 0.03
CA TRP A 509 30.75 -10.83 1.05
C TRP A 509 30.26 -11.30 2.42
N MET A 510 29.46 -12.38 2.43
CA MET A 510 28.99 -13.01 3.66
C MET A 510 28.84 -14.53 3.50
N PRO A 511 29.62 -15.33 4.25
CA PRO A 511 29.38 -16.76 4.38
C PRO A 511 28.03 -17.01 5.08
N GLY A 512 27.12 -17.76 4.43
CA GLY A 512 25.84 -18.16 5.01
C GLY A 512 24.59 -17.47 4.46
N PHE A 513 24.72 -16.55 3.49
CA PHE A 513 23.56 -16.16 2.67
C PHE A 513 23.03 -17.37 1.92
N GLN A 514 21.74 -17.65 2.06
CA GLN A 514 21.06 -18.74 1.36
C GLN A 514 20.03 -18.13 0.40
N PRO A 515 20.31 -18.15 -0.92
CA PRO A 515 19.30 -17.85 -1.92
C PRO A 515 18.12 -18.81 -1.78
N ARG A 516 16.93 -18.35 -2.19
CA ARG A 516 15.79 -19.26 -2.29
C ARG A 516 16.08 -20.43 -3.23
N GLU A 517 15.49 -21.57 -2.89
CA GLU A 517 15.54 -22.76 -3.74
C GLU A 517 14.88 -22.49 -5.11
N LYS A 518 15.49 -23.01 -6.18
CA LYS A 518 14.93 -22.91 -7.55
C LYS A 518 13.53 -23.51 -7.65
N VAL A 519 13.25 -24.55 -6.86
CA VAL A 519 11.96 -25.26 -6.84
C VAL A 519 11.30 -25.08 -5.48
N VAL A 520 10.26 -24.24 -5.41
CA VAL A 520 9.39 -24.17 -4.23
C VAL A 520 8.39 -25.32 -4.29
N GLN A 521 8.51 -26.31 -3.40
CA GLN A 521 7.45 -27.31 -3.22
C GLN A 521 6.18 -26.60 -2.76
N ILE A 522 5.08 -26.71 -3.52
CA ILE A 522 3.77 -26.19 -3.12
C ILE A 522 3.28 -27.08 -1.97
N ARG A 523 3.46 -26.58 -0.75
CA ARG A 523 2.98 -27.21 0.47
C ARG A 523 1.78 -26.44 0.99
N ASN A 524 0.59 -26.98 0.78
CA ASN A 524 -0.63 -26.41 1.30
C ASN A 524 -1.49 -27.52 1.90
N CYS A 525 -2.34 -27.23 2.88
CA CYS A 525 -3.23 -28.26 3.43
C CYS A 525 -4.24 -28.82 2.39
N ALA A 526 -4.32 -28.25 1.18
CA ALA A 526 -5.15 -28.74 0.09
C ALA A 526 -4.45 -29.81 -0.79
N SER A 527 -3.13 -29.99 -0.64
CA SER A 527 -2.34 -31.06 -1.27
C SER A 527 -2.23 -32.30 -0.38
N LEU A 528 -2.81 -32.27 0.83
CA LEU A 528 -2.96 -33.45 1.67
C LEU A 528 -3.94 -34.44 1.02
N PRO A 529 -3.70 -35.76 1.13
CA PRO A 529 -4.66 -36.78 0.70
C PRO A 529 -6.02 -36.57 1.36
N ARG A 530 -7.12 -36.70 0.59
CA ARG A 530 -8.48 -36.46 1.10
C ARG A 530 -8.82 -37.37 2.27
N ASP A 531 -8.48 -38.65 2.16
CA ASP A 531 -8.70 -39.64 3.21
C ASP A 531 -8.05 -39.21 4.53
N PHE A 532 -6.83 -38.66 4.49
CA PHE A 532 -6.16 -38.13 5.68
C PHE A 532 -6.85 -36.89 6.25
N VAL A 533 -7.36 -35.99 5.39
CA VAL A 533 -8.11 -34.82 5.85
C VAL A 533 -9.43 -35.24 6.49
N ASP A 534 -10.15 -36.17 5.86
CA ASP A 534 -11.44 -36.68 6.33
C ASP A 534 -11.28 -37.42 7.66
N ASP A 535 -10.22 -38.22 7.84
CA ASP A 535 -9.87 -38.87 9.10
C ASP A 535 -9.63 -37.85 10.23
N VAL A 536 -8.85 -36.80 9.95
CA VAL A 536 -8.56 -35.75 10.95
C VAL A 536 -9.83 -34.96 11.28
N VAL A 537 -10.64 -34.61 10.27
CA VAL A 537 -11.91 -33.89 10.47
C VAL A 537 -12.88 -34.73 11.28
N LEU A 538 -13.02 -36.03 10.99
CA LEU A 538 -13.91 -36.94 11.72
C LEU A 538 -13.46 -37.12 13.18
N ASN A 539 -12.15 -37.30 13.41
CA ASN A 539 -11.60 -37.41 14.76
C ASN A 539 -11.85 -36.15 15.60
N VAL A 540 -11.63 -34.96 15.02
CA VAL A 540 -11.88 -33.70 15.73
C VAL A 540 -13.37 -33.47 15.96
N ALA A 541 -14.24 -33.83 15.00
CA ALA A 541 -15.68 -33.69 15.17
C ALA A 541 -16.22 -34.64 16.26
N ASN A 542 -15.77 -35.90 16.29
CA ASN A 542 -16.14 -36.85 17.34
C ASN A 542 -15.65 -36.40 18.72
N LEU A 543 -14.45 -35.80 18.79
CA LEU A 543 -13.94 -35.23 20.03
C LEU A 543 -14.83 -34.10 20.57
N LEU A 544 -15.32 -33.21 19.69
CA LEU A 544 -16.23 -32.13 20.06
C LEU A 544 -17.62 -32.66 20.45
N LEU A 545 -18.12 -33.69 19.76
CA LEU A 545 -19.44 -34.29 20.04
C LEU A 545 -19.49 -35.13 21.32
N ASN A 546 -18.36 -35.75 21.71
CA ASN A 546 -18.29 -36.67 22.85
C ASN A 546 -17.70 -36.03 24.12
N ALA A 547 -17.23 -34.78 24.05
CA ALA A 547 -16.78 -34.05 25.23
C ALA A 547 -17.97 -33.76 26.16
N THR A 548 -17.91 -34.23 27.40
CA THR A 548 -18.98 -34.06 28.39
C THR A 548 -19.09 -32.60 28.85
N PRO A 549 -20.31 -32.05 29.02
CA PRO A 549 -20.47 -30.65 29.42
C PRO A 549 -19.85 -30.35 30.77
N ALA A 550 -18.92 -29.40 30.80
CA ALA A 550 -18.46 -28.84 32.07
C ALA A 550 -19.63 -28.08 32.72
N LYS A 551 -20.05 -28.55 33.90
CA LYS A 551 -21.13 -28.00 34.73
C LYS A 551 -21.15 -26.46 34.72
N SER A 552 -22.20 -25.88 34.14
CA SER A 552 -22.74 -24.60 34.60
C SER A 552 -24.27 -24.71 34.65
N CYS A 553 -24.79 -24.63 35.87
CA CYS A 553 -26.22 -24.65 36.17
C CYS A 553 -26.88 -23.36 35.65
N SER A 554 -28.00 -23.47 34.93
CA SER A 554 -29.27 -22.78 35.23
C SER A 554 -30.29 -22.92 34.10
N ASN A 555 -31.36 -23.67 34.40
CA ASN A 555 -32.78 -23.29 34.30
C ASN A 555 -33.68 -24.37 33.70
N MET A 556 -34.47 -24.93 34.61
CA MET A 556 -35.75 -25.57 34.37
C MET A 556 -36.63 -24.68 33.50
N HIS A 557 -37.01 -25.16 32.31
CA HIS A 557 -38.36 -25.09 31.77
C HIS A 557 -38.51 -26.19 30.71
N GLY A 558 -39.42 -27.13 31.00
CA GLY A 558 -39.83 -28.17 30.07
C GLY A 558 -40.49 -27.57 28.83
N GLY A 559 -40.00 -27.98 27.67
CA GLY A 559 -40.50 -27.60 26.36
C GLY A 559 -39.76 -28.41 25.29
N ASN A 560 -40.37 -29.52 24.90
CA ASN A 560 -39.89 -30.43 23.88
C ASN A 560 -39.53 -29.68 22.58
N THR A 561 -38.24 -29.54 22.27
CA THR A 561 -37.74 -29.11 20.96
C THR A 561 -36.44 -29.86 20.68
N ASN A 562 -36.31 -30.46 19.49
CA ASN A 562 -35.10 -31.13 18.99
C ASN A 562 -33.86 -30.25 19.16
N ILE A 563 -33.10 -30.42 20.25
CA ILE A 563 -31.80 -29.77 20.43
C ILE A 563 -30.77 -30.58 19.64
N TRP A 564 -30.54 -30.20 18.39
CA TRP A 564 -29.44 -30.74 17.58
C TRP A 564 -28.11 -30.55 18.31
N ASN A 565 -27.37 -31.62 18.50
CA ASN A 565 -26.12 -31.68 19.25
C ASN A 565 -25.06 -30.78 18.61
N GLN A 566 -24.69 -29.70 19.30
CA GLN A 566 -23.65 -28.78 18.83
C GLN A 566 -22.25 -29.17 19.31
N GLY A 567 -22.14 -30.23 20.12
CA GLY A 567 -20.92 -30.57 20.84
C GLY A 567 -20.46 -29.47 21.81
N GLU A 568 -19.29 -29.69 22.40
CA GLU A 568 -18.59 -28.72 23.25
C GLU A 568 -17.56 -27.90 22.47
N SER A 569 -17.06 -26.83 23.09
CA SER A 569 -15.98 -26.02 22.53
C SER A 569 -14.62 -26.41 23.10
N LEU A 570 -13.66 -26.75 22.24
CA LEU A 570 -12.29 -27.04 22.66
C LEU A 570 -11.32 -25.99 22.12
N SER A 571 -10.31 -25.66 22.91
CA SER A 571 -9.19 -24.84 22.47
C SER A 571 -8.33 -25.61 21.45
N LEU A 572 -7.66 -24.89 20.55
CA LEU A 572 -6.74 -25.50 19.59
C LEU A 572 -5.62 -26.32 20.25
N LYS A 573 -5.28 -26.02 21.52
CA LYS A 573 -4.30 -26.78 22.30
C LYS A 573 -4.88 -28.14 22.71
N GLU A 574 -6.08 -28.17 23.26
CA GLU A 574 -6.77 -29.42 23.63
C GLU A 574 -7.01 -30.31 22.41
N VAL A 575 -7.44 -29.73 21.28
CA VAL A 575 -7.59 -30.50 20.03
C VAL A 575 -6.25 -31.07 19.56
N ALA A 576 -5.16 -30.32 19.68
CA ALA A 576 -3.84 -30.81 19.30
C ALA A 576 -3.34 -31.94 20.21
N GLU A 577 -3.61 -31.89 21.52
CA GLU A 577 -3.19 -32.92 22.48
C GLU A 577 -3.84 -34.29 22.21
N HIS A 578 -5.04 -34.31 21.61
CA HIS A 578 -5.75 -35.53 21.24
C HIS A 578 -5.35 -36.09 19.87
N LEU A 579 -4.57 -35.35 19.07
CA LEU A 579 -4.04 -35.82 17.79
C LEU A 579 -2.64 -36.41 17.99
N ASN A 580 -2.35 -37.52 17.29
CA ASN A 580 -1.05 -38.16 17.39
C ASN A 580 0.09 -37.23 16.87
N LYS A 581 1.30 -37.42 17.40
CA LYS A 581 2.46 -36.56 17.11
C LYS A 581 2.84 -36.57 15.63
N GLU A 582 2.61 -37.68 14.92
CA GLU A 582 2.87 -37.83 13.49
C GLU A 582 1.92 -36.99 12.64
N THR A 583 0.62 -36.99 12.95
CA THR A 583 -0.40 -36.15 12.30
C THR A 583 -0.07 -34.67 12.49
N LEU A 584 0.29 -34.24 13.70
CA LEU A 584 0.68 -32.86 13.94
C LEU A 584 1.96 -32.45 13.21
N LYS A 585 2.96 -33.35 13.12
CA LYS A 585 4.20 -33.11 12.39
C LYS A 585 3.92 -32.97 10.88
N ARG A 586 3.03 -33.80 10.34
CA ARG A 586 2.58 -33.74 8.94
C ARG A 586 1.76 -32.48 8.63
N LEU A 587 0.88 -32.05 9.55
CA LEU A 587 0.14 -30.80 9.40
C LEU A 587 1.05 -29.56 9.49
N LYS A 588 2.11 -29.62 10.30
CA LYS A 588 3.12 -28.55 10.41
C LYS A 588 4.07 -28.52 9.21
N SER A 589 4.42 -29.66 8.62
CA SER A 589 5.31 -29.72 7.45
C SER A 589 4.66 -29.14 6.18
N GLU A 590 3.33 -29.10 6.13
CA GLU A 590 2.54 -28.52 5.03
C GLU A 590 2.17 -27.03 5.21
N TYR A 591 2.88 -26.32 6.10
CA TYR A 591 2.81 -24.86 6.36
C TYR A 591 1.44 -24.24 6.72
N GLY A 592 0.35 -25.02 6.79
CA GLY A 592 -0.95 -24.54 7.28
C GLY A 592 -1.21 -24.87 8.75
N GLY A 593 -0.71 -26.00 9.26
CA GLY A 593 -1.00 -26.45 10.63
C GLY A 593 -2.48 -26.80 10.86
N LEU A 594 -2.78 -27.30 12.07
CA LEU A 594 -4.12 -27.77 12.46
C LEU A 594 -5.18 -26.67 12.34
N GLN A 595 -4.87 -25.44 12.74
CA GLN A 595 -5.83 -24.34 12.69
C GLN A 595 -6.27 -24.00 11.25
N THR A 596 -5.35 -24.04 10.29
CA THR A 596 -5.68 -23.76 8.88
C THR A 596 -6.50 -24.88 8.27
N LEU A 597 -6.20 -26.15 8.61
CA LEU A 597 -7.01 -27.29 8.20
C LEU A 597 -8.46 -27.14 8.66
N LEU A 598 -8.68 -26.80 9.94
CA LEU A 598 -10.01 -26.63 10.51
C LEU A 598 -10.76 -25.43 9.88
N LYS A 599 -10.06 -24.32 9.61
CA LYS A 599 -10.63 -23.17 8.89
C LYS A 599 -11.01 -23.48 7.44
N ASN A 600 -10.24 -24.33 6.76
CA ASN A 600 -10.53 -24.74 5.38
C ASN A 600 -11.73 -25.68 5.31
N ASN A 601 -11.94 -26.52 6.34
CA ASN A 601 -13.11 -27.37 6.52
C ASN A 601 -14.31 -26.61 7.13
N HIS A 602 -14.62 -25.46 6.54
CA HIS A 602 -15.64 -24.53 6.97
C HIS A 602 -17.07 -25.08 6.97
N GLN A 603 -17.31 -26.21 6.29
CA GLN A 603 -18.57 -26.92 6.36
C GLN A 603 -18.84 -27.39 7.79
N VAL A 604 -17.82 -27.96 8.44
CA VAL A 604 -17.93 -28.67 9.72
C VAL A 604 -17.58 -27.79 10.91
N PHE A 605 -16.52 -26.97 10.80
CA PHE A 605 -15.98 -26.25 11.94
C PHE A 605 -16.11 -24.73 11.85
N GLU A 606 -16.25 -24.10 13.01
CA GLU A 606 -16.11 -22.67 13.22
C GLU A 606 -14.98 -22.40 14.23
N VAL A 607 -13.97 -21.61 13.83
CA VAL A 607 -12.81 -21.29 14.67
C VAL A 607 -12.86 -19.83 15.10
N LEU A 608 -13.23 -19.58 16.35
CA LEU A 608 -13.35 -18.23 16.95
C LEU A 608 -12.49 -18.12 18.20
N ASN A 609 -11.71 -17.04 18.32
CA ASN A 609 -10.86 -16.73 19.49
C ASN A 609 -9.95 -17.90 19.95
N GLY A 610 -9.47 -18.72 19.02
CA GLY A 610 -8.59 -19.87 19.33
C GLY A 610 -9.33 -21.12 19.85
N ARG A 611 -10.66 -21.12 19.84
CA ARG A 611 -11.52 -22.29 20.11
C ARG A 611 -12.18 -22.79 18.82
N VAL A 612 -12.43 -24.08 18.78
CA VAL A 612 -13.03 -24.83 17.68
C VAL A 612 -14.40 -25.30 18.13
N HIS A 613 -15.41 -25.07 17.29
CA HIS A 613 -16.79 -25.48 17.51
C HIS A 613 -17.30 -26.23 16.29
N ILE A 614 -18.27 -27.10 16.48
CA ILE A 614 -19.07 -27.61 15.37
C ILE A 614 -20.00 -26.50 14.89
N ARG A 615 -20.01 -26.27 13.59
CA ARG A 615 -20.73 -25.16 12.98
C ARG A 615 -22.23 -25.44 12.91
N ASP A 616 -23.04 -24.58 13.54
CA ASP A 616 -24.50 -24.63 13.42
C ASP A 616 -25.00 -23.61 12.38
N TRP A 617 -25.38 -24.12 11.21
CA TRP A 617 -25.85 -23.31 10.08
C TRP A 617 -27.20 -22.62 10.33
N ARG A 618 -27.96 -22.98 11.38
CA ARG A 618 -29.21 -22.30 11.74
C ARG A 618 -28.98 -20.93 12.40
N LYS A 619 -27.79 -20.69 12.97
CA LYS A 619 -27.45 -19.46 13.71
C LYS A 619 -26.88 -18.35 12.81
N GLU A 620 -26.76 -18.58 11.50
CA GLU A 620 -26.11 -17.63 10.58
C GLU A 620 -27.03 -16.43 10.28
N LYS A 621 -26.63 -15.23 10.71
CA LYS A 621 -27.30 -13.98 10.32
C LYS A 621 -26.88 -13.58 8.89
N PRO A 622 -27.81 -13.08 8.04
CA PRO A 622 -27.45 -12.58 6.72
C PRO A 622 -26.42 -11.45 6.85
N SER A 623 -25.24 -11.61 6.24
CA SER A 623 -24.17 -10.63 6.40
C SER A 623 -24.57 -9.28 5.75
N ARG A 624 -24.68 -8.21 6.54
CA ARG A 624 -24.94 -6.81 6.09
C ARG A 624 -23.78 -6.17 5.29
N LYS A 625 -22.78 -6.93 4.84
CA LYS A 625 -21.70 -6.41 3.99
C LYS A 625 -22.00 -6.80 2.55
N THR A 626 -22.25 -5.81 1.71
CA THR A 626 -22.33 -5.90 0.25
C THR A 626 -21.09 -6.64 -0.27
N LYS A 627 -21.23 -7.95 -0.53
CA LYS A 627 -20.22 -8.71 -1.28
C LYS A 627 -20.33 -8.28 -2.75
N PRO A 628 -19.21 -8.14 -3.49
CA PRO A 628 -19.24 -7.81 -4.91
C PRO A 628 -20.02 -8.87 -5.70
N GLU A 629 -20.76 -8.44 -6.74
CA GLU A 629 -21.66 -9.28 -7.55
C GLU A 629 -20.99 -10.56 -8.09
N VAL A 630 -19.67 -10.51 -8.37
CA VAL A 630 -18.86 -11.65 -8.83
C VAL A 630 -18.84 -12.81 -7.82
N LYS A 631 -18.85 -12.53 -6.50
CA LYS A 631 -18.92 -13.58 -5.46
C LYS A 631 -20.34 -14.14 -5.25
N ARG A 632 -21.37 -13.41 -5.71
CA ARG A 632 -22.77 -13.81 -5.60
C ARG A 632 -23.14 -14.83 -6.70
N HIS A 633 -22.52 -14.71 -7.88
CA HIS A 633 -22.62 -15.70 -8.95
C HIS A 633 -21.96 -17.04 -8.58
N LEU A 634 -20.76 -17.00 -7.98
CA LEU A 634 -20.03 -18.20 -7.56
C LEU A 634 -20.75 -19.03 -6.47
N SER A 635 -21.58 -18.41 -5.63
CA SER A 635 -22.36 -19.16 -4.62
C SER A 635 -23.53 -19.93 -5.20
N ALA A 636 -24.09 -19.49 -6.33
CA ALA A 636 -25.13 -20.23 -7.04
C ALA A 636 -24.56 -21.44 -7.80
N GLU A 637 -23.36 -21.29 -8.37
CA GLU A 637 -22.64 -22.35 -9.11
C GLU A 637 -22.09 -23.47 -8.21
N ALA A 638 -21.85 -23.20 -6.92
CA ALA A 638 -21.35 -24.18 -5.96
C ALA A 638 -22.45 -24.92 -5.17
N PHE A 639 -23.73 -24.57 -5.36
CA PHE A 639 -24.87 -25.13 -4.62
C PHE A 639 -25.05 -26.64 -4.89
N LYS A 640 -25.09 -27.45 -3.82
CA LYS A 640 -25.22 -28.92 -3.88
C LYS A 640 -24.14 -29.63 -4.73
N THR A 641 -22.96 -29.02 -4.92
CA THR A 641 -21.84 -29.63 -5.68
C THR A 641 -20.97 -30.58 -4.86
N ARG A 642 -21.20 -30.65 -3.54
CA ARG A 642 -20.51 -31.53 -2.59
C ARG A 642 -21.53 -32.13 -1.62
N LEU A 643 -21.25 -33.32 -1.13
CA LEU A 643 -22.06 -33.98 -0.12
C LEU A 643 -22.04 -33.22 1.22
N CYS A 644 -23.15 -33.28 1.93
CA CYS A 644 -23.30 -32.69 3.24
C CYS A 644 -22.60 -33.55 4.30
N TRP A 645 -21.51 -33.03 4.87
CA TRP A 645 -20.75 -33.73 5.92
C TRP A 645 -21.65 -34.07 7.12
N PHE A 646 -22.53 -33.15 7.53
CA PHE A 646 -23.44 -33.40 8.67
C PHE A 646 -24.48 -34.47 8.38
N PHE A 647 -24.94 -34.59 7.13
CA PHE A 647 -25.86 -35.66 6.76
C PHE A 647 -25.19 -37.04 6.84
N ILE A 648 -23.90 -37.12 6.52
CA ILE A 648 -23.15 -38.38 6.46
C ILE A 648 -22.58 -38.79 7.83
N HIS A 649 -22.08 -37.83 8.61
CA HIS A 649 -21.22 -38.13 9.77
C HIS A 649 -21.76 -37.62 11.11
N HIS A 650 -22.74 -36.72 11.14
CA HIS A 650 -23.26 -36.19 12.40
C HIS A 650 -24.34 -37.14 12.97
N PRO A 651 -24.33 -37.45 14.28
CA PRO A 651 -25.28 -38.38 14.90
C PRO A 651 -26.74 -37.95 14.74
N ASP A 652 -27.01 -36.63 14.78
CA ASP A 652 -28.35 -36.06 14.60
C ASP A 652 -28.68 -35.69 13.14
N GLY A 653 -27.81 -36.06 12.19
CA GLY A 653 -27.91 -35.63 10.79
C GLY A 653 -27.68 -34.13 10.60
N CYS A 654 -28.07 -33.59 9.44
CA CYS A 654 -27.93 -32.17 9.15
C CYS A 654 -28.97 -31.32 9.89
N SER A 655 -28.55 -30.18 10.47
CA SER A 655 -29.45 -29.25 11.16
C SER A 655 -30.39 -28.48 10.23
N LEU A 656 -30.18 -28.53 8.91
CA LEU A 656 -31.02 -27.89 7.90
C LEU A 656 -31.82 -28.94 7.10
N PRO A 657 -33.05 -28.61 6.65
CA PRO A 657 -33.74 -29.39 5.62
C PRO A 657 -32.92 -29.43 4.32
N SER A 658 -33.03 -30.51 3.52
CA SER A 658 -32.26 -30.67 2.26
C SER A 658 -32.42 -29.46 1.31
N GLU A 659 -33.62 -28.89 1.23
CA GLU A 659 -33.89 -27.74 0.34
C GLU A 659 -33.16 -26.46 0.76
N SER A 660 -32.89 -26.31 2.06
CA SER A 660 -32.22 -25.13 2.63
C SER A 660 -30.72 -25.36 2.82
N CYS A 661 -30.24 -26.60 2.66
CA CYS A 661 -28.84 -26.94 2.82
C CYS A 661 -28.05 -26.61 1.54
N PRO A 662 -26.94 -25.87 1.63
CA PRO A 662 -26.09 -25.58 0.46
C PRO A 662 -25.31 -26.81 -0.04
N TYR A 663 -25.38 -27.95 0.67
CA TYR A 663 -24.71 -29.20 0.37
C TYR A 663 -25.72 -30.32 0.12
N ALA A 664 -25.34 -31.31 -0.69
CA ALA A 664 -26.24 -32.39 -1.11
C ALA A 664 -26.47 -33.42 0.02
N HIS A 665 -27.74 -33.76 0.30
CA HIS A 665 -28.10 -34.83 1.24
C HIS A 665 -28.30 -36.13 0.46
N GLY A 666 -27.19 -36.79 0.11
CA GLY A 666 -27.20 -37.99 -0.74
C GLY A 666 -26.70 -37.73 -2.16
N THR A 667 -26.52 -38.82 -2.91
CA THR A 667 -26.00 -38.78 -4.29
C THR A 667 -27.01 -38.24 -5.30
N GLU A 668 -28.29 -38.39 -4.99
CA GLU A 668 -29.46 -37.91 -5.72
C GLU A 668 -29.59 -36.38 -5.70
N ASP A 669 -29.12 -35.76 -4.62
CA ASP A 669 -29.07 -34.30 -4.45
C ASP A 669 -27.81 -33.67 -5.06
N LEU A 670 -26.82 -34.50 -5.44
CA LEU A 670 -25.49 -34.04 -5.85
C LEU A 670 -25.51 -33.51 -7.29
N ARG A 671 -25.22 -32.21 -7.45
CA ARG A 671 -25.13 -31.54 -8.75
C ARG A 671 -23.72 -31.64 -9.32
N GLN A 672 -23.62 -31.84 -10.62
CA GLN A 672 -22.33 -31.79 -11.31
C GLN A 672 -21.78 -30.36 -11.25
N SER A 673 -20.53 -30.22 -10.79
CA SER A 673 -19.84 -28.94 -10.78
C SER A 673 -19.59 -28.48 -12.22
N HIS A 674 -20.21 -27.37 -12.63
CA HIS A 674 -19.88 -26.69 -13.89
C HIS A 674 -18.54 -25.95 -13.77
N VAL A 675 -17.46 -26.69 -13.53
CA VAL A 675 -16.12 -26.15 -13.79
C VAL A 675 -15.96 -26.14 -15.31
N ILE A 676 -15.83 -24.95 -15.92
CA ILE A 676 -15.32 -24.82 -17.28
C ILE A 676 -13.96 -25.54 -17.31
N LYS A 677 -13.94 -26.79 -17.81
CA LYS A 677 -12.70 -27.51 -18.10
C LYS A 677 -12.00 -26.72 -19.19
N LYS A 678 -11.08 -25.81 -18.83
CA LYS A 678 -10.06 -25.33 -19.77
C LYS A 678 -9.36 -26.60 -20.28
N LYS A 679 -9.56 -26.91 -21.56
CA LYS A 679 -8.93 -28.03 -22.25
C LYS A 679 -7.44 -28.06 -21.89
N LYS A 680 -6.99 -29.15 -21.27
CA LYS A 680 -5.60 -29.59 -21.42
C LYS A 680 -5.45 -29.90 -22.91
N HIS A 681 -4.85 -29.00 -23.68
CA HIS A 681 -4.26 -29.41 -24.94
C HIS A 681 -2.96 -30.12 -24.59
N LEU A 682 -2.96 -31.45 -24.75
CA LEU A 682 -1.75 -32.16 -25.14
C LEU A 682 -1.40 -31.68 -26.54
N GLN A 683 -0.31 -30.93 -26.65
CA GLN A 683 0.87 -31.28 -27.45
C GLN A 683 2.00 -30.32 -27.10
#